data_AF-A0A940H7N5-F1
#
_entry.id   AF-A0A940H7N5-F1
#
_cell.length_a   1.000
_cell.length_b   1.000
_cell.length_c   1.000
_cell.angle_alpha   90.00
_cell.angle_beta   90.00
_cell.angle_gamma   90.00
#
_symmetry.space_group_name_H-M   'P 1'
#
loop_
_entity.id
_entity.type
_entity.pdbx_description
1 polymer ?
#
loop_
_entity_poly.entity_id
_entity_poly.type
_entity_poly.pdbx_seq_one_letter_code
_entity_poly.pdbx_strand_id
1 'polypeptide(L)'
;MKHLRPASLLAAVALGTGLAIAPATAALAVPTAPDSPAASATTSSSAVLEWGMPCSGCDPDSFEVQAGAAGLPWTFSTTRPGYVGAGYRTLNTSAPGNFLEYVPTLPHAGSWTLQYNLPNSNFSNLVTSTTLKITRSGGTSNATMNQRANPGAGWQTIGTYTFDAGAAGRVRITNSGSGGIYVLADAFRWVDSTGITVTVDDDQATNFTWTKVGGAPGDIRRLAVGHLRASTDYGFRIRSVTAGVSSAWVDFPPVTTPVMNTLIRGTVVSAPGVSNPRNGEGDIIELSDGTLFYVYGRYEAEGDFAPSTIAAKTSSDGGRTWSAESILFGTIGGGQTYIQPGLVRLDADTIGISYVIQTESPAQAYRVFRTSDDDGATWTAPVTMTDGSSALITGANARLERLASGRLIQVVNLRVPTPDDRATGVYTSDDDGATWVDRTPTALASVDGFIEANLTEYAPDELLMIARTIAGPTAFLWESRSLDGGDTWSTPTKTNVPQPGSPAFVTTSPSGAILLITNGDTPEATRTILASRISYDEGRTWENYKQIEYLSPTRASYPVVRFTSDGAHILYSAPVGSKEASHLALPADWFETVESYPYAPTTIAHIDGADVTFLTVSGGQGTVATAPRVTLDGDPVTATDGRYTLGSGTHTLAWSAIDSGSREEVWRSVEVTN
;
A
#
# COMPACT_ATOMS: atom_id res chain seq x y z
N MET A 1 -55.03 22.26 38.94
CA MET A 1 -55.09 21.83 40.36
C MET A 1 -53.80 21.06 40.64
N LYS A 2 -53.06 21.34 41.73
CA LYS A 2 -52.85 20.40 42.88
C LYS A 2 -52.53 18.95 42.45
N HIS A 3 -51.41 18.31 42.79
CA HIS A 3 -50.37 18.49 43.83
C HIS A 3 -48.97 18.10 43.25
N LEU A 4 -47.78 18.20 43.87
CA LEU A 4 -47.08 18.97 44.92
C LEU A 4 -45.75 18.17 45.18
N ARG A 5 -44.59 18.81 45.42
CA ARG A 5 -43.28 18.14 45.67
C ARG A 5 -43.11 17.68 47.15
N PRO A 6 -42.06 16.89 47.48
CA PRO A 6 -40.83 17.50 48.05
C PRO A 6 -39.53 16.96 47.38
N ALA A 7 -38.33 17.58 47.40
CA ALA A 7 -37.74 18.75 48.10
C ALA A 7 -36.94 18.49 49.41
N SER A 8 -35.59 18.56 49.30
CA SER A 8 -34.60 18.86 50.35
C SER A 8 -33.32 19.38 49.64
N LEU A 9 -32.81 20.61 49.83
CA LEU A 9 -32.13 21.24 50.99
C LEU A 9 -30.62 20.89 51.08
N LEU A 10 -29.66 21.82 51.35
CA LEU A 10 -29.73 23.29 51.60
C LEU A 10 -28.32 23.96 51.50
N ALA A 11 -28.24 25.23 51.07
CA ALA A 11 -27.21 26.26 51.39
C ALA A 11 -25.71 26.01 51.04
N ALA A 12 -24.78 26.97 51.11
CA ALA A 12 -24.69 28.44 50.86
C ALA A 12 -23.16 28.79 50.94
N VAL A 13 -22.57 29.95 50.62
CA VAL A 13 -22.85 31.39 50.84
C VAL A 13 -21.98 32.19 49.85
N ALA A 14 -22.32 33.45 49.55
CA ALA A 14 -21.42 34.39 48.87
C ALA A 14 -21.25 35.70 49.67
N LEU A 15 -20.00 36.18 49.79
CA LEU A 15 -19.51 37.51 50.22
C LEU A 15 -17.97 37.36 50.40
N GLY A 16 -17.09 38.29 50.02
CA GLY A 16 -17.26 39.58 49.34
C GLY A 16 -15.91 40.31 49.24
N THR A 17 -15.94 41.63 49.02
CA THR A 17 -14.78 42.53 48.80
C THR A 17 -14.01 42.31 47.48
N GLY A 18 -13.31 43.34 47.01
CA GLY A 18 -12.52 43.32 45.79
C GLY A 18 -11.53 44.49 45.74
N LEU A 19 -10.63 44.45 44.77
CA LEU A 19 -9.67 45.52 44.48
C LEU A 19 -9.58 45.71 42.95
N ALA A 20 -9.54 46.96 42.49
CA ALA A 20 -9.40 47.27 41.07
C ALA A 20 -7.97 47.70 40.75
N ILE A 21 -7.35 47.07 39.75
CA ILE A 21 -6.04 47.44 39.18
C ILE A 21 -6.17 47.39 37.64
N ALA A 22 -5.36 48.19 36.94
CA ALA A 22 -5.49 48.53 35.53
C ALA A 22 -5.36 47.34 34.54
N PRO A 23 -5.94 47.44 33.33
CA PRO A 23 -5.83 46.38 32.31
C PRO A 23 -4.41 46.31 31.72
N ALA A 24 -3.77 45.15 31.86
CA ALA A 24 -2.54 44.81 31.15
C ALA A 24 -2.88 44.02 29.88
N THR A 25 -2.61 44.59 28.71
CA THR A 25 -2.70 43.89 27.43
C THR A 25 -1.56 42.89 27.28
N ALA A 26 -1.87 41.61 27.28
CA ALA A 26 -0.91 40.53 26.99
C ALA A 26 -1.47 39.62 25.89
N ALA A 27 -1.14 39.92 24.64
CA ALA A 27 -1.31 38.96 23.56
C ALA A 27 -0.24 37.86 23.71
N LEU A 28 -0.66 36.59 23.61
CA LEU A 28 0.30 35.48 23.55
C LEU A 28 1.04 35.53 22.22
N ALA A 29 2.33 35.83 22.27
CA ALA A 29 3.18 35.91 21.08
C ALA A 29 3.51 34.50 20.56
N VAL A 30 3.35 34.30 19.26
CA VAL A 30 3.94 33.16 18.55
C VAL A 30 5.47 33.32 18.57
N PRO A 31 6.26 32.26 18.82
CA PRO A 31 7.73 32.36 18.77
C PRO A 31 8.20 32.70 17.35
N THR A 32 8.76 33.90 17.17
CA THR A 32 9.42 34.29 15.93
C THR A 32 10.75 33.53 15.79
N ALA A 33 11.02 33.02 14.59
CA ALA A 33 12.33 32.43 14.27
C ALA A 33 13.47 33.44 14.47
N PRO A 34 14.69 33.00 14.86
CA PRO A 34 15.81 33.90 15.09
C PRO A 34 16.30 34.57 13.79
N ASP A 35 16.66 35.85 13.91
CA ASP A 35 17.06 36.69 12.76
C ASP A 35 18.25 36.13 11.97
N SER A 36 18.12 36.13 10.64
CA SER A 36 19.24 35.90 9.74
C SER A 36 20.17 37.12 9.72
N PRO A 37 21.49 36.97 9.94
CA PRO A 37 22.42 38.10 9.85
C PRO A 37 22.52 38.60 8.40
N ALA A 38 22.32 39.90 8.20
CA ALA A 38 22.35 40.52 6.88
C ALA A 38 23.76 40.47 6.25
N ALA A 39 23.96 39.56 5.29
CA ALA A 39 25.17 39.45 4.50
C ALA A 39 25.13 40.39 3.28
N SER A 40 26.18 41.18 3.10
CA SER A 40 26.34 42.08 1.94
C SER A 40 26.45 41.31 0.63
N ALA A 41 25.85 41.84 -0.45
CA ALA A 41 25.83 41.18 -1.75
C ALA A 41 27.23 40.98 -2.37
N THR A 42 27.62 39.71 -2.52
CA THR A 42 28.67 39.27 -3.47
C THR A 42 28.08 38.17 -4.35
N THR A 43 28.18 38.33 -5.67
CA THR A 43 27.48 37.46 -6.63
C THR A 43 28.20 36.13 -6.86
N SER A 44 27.76 35.08 -6.17
CA SER A 44 28.02 33.69 -6.54
C SER A 44 26.72 32.88 -6.50
N SER A 45 26.16 32.60 -7.67
CA SER A 45 24.95 31.79 -7.86
C SER A 45 25.23 30.31 -7.60
N SER A 46 24.83 29.82 -6.43
CA SER A 46 24.95 28.42 -6.02
C SER A 46 23.83 28.03 -5.08
N ALA A 47 23.14 26.92 -5.38
CA ALA A 47 22.12 26.35 -4.53
C ALA A 47 22.65 25.10 -3.81
N VAL A 48 22.33 25.00 -2.52
CA VAL A 48 22.50 23.79 -1.70
C VAL A 48 21.15 23.05 -1.69
N LEU A 49 21.15 21.74 -1.89
CA LEU A 49 19.95 20.91 -1.88
C LEU A 49 20.01 19.95 -0.69
N GLU A 50 19.28 20.28 0.38
CA GLU A 50 19.24 19.55 1.65
C GLU A 50 18.02 18.63 1.75
N TRP A 51 17.88 17.68 0.81
CA TRP A 51 16.82 16.66 0.85
C TRP A 51 17.37 15.28 0.43
N GLY A 52 17.81 14.50 1.43
CA GLY A 52 18.07 13.07 1.27
C GLY A 52 16.91 12.26 1.82
N MET A 53 15.94 11.91 0.96
CA MET A 53 14.90 10.94 1.30
C MET A 53 15.44 9.50 1.09
N PRO A 54 15.02 8.52 1.91
CA PRO A 54 15.06 7.12 1.47
C PRO A 54 14.11 6.99 0.28
N CYS A 55 14.65 6.67 -0.90
CA CYS A 55 13.91 6.84 -2.16
C CYS A 55 12.87 5.74 -2.42
N SER A 56 11.65 6.15 -2.74
CA SER A 56 10.51 5.27 -3.01
C SER A 56 10.78 4.34 -4.20
N GLY A 57 10.87 3.03 -3.94
CA GLY A 57 11.09 2.02 -4.97
C GLY A 57 12.56 1.79 -5.36
N CYS A 58 13.50 2.42 -4.67
CA CYS A 58 14.91 2.07 -4.70
C CYS A 58 15.20 0.70 -4.05
N ASP A 59 16.41 0.22 -4.30
CA ASP A 59 17.13 -0.72 -3.46
C ASP A 59 17.28 -0.14 -2.04
N PRO A 60 16.90 -0.86 -0.96
CA PRO A 60 16.95 -0.35 0.42
C PRO A 60 18.38 0.02 0.87
N ASP A 61 19.40 -0.59 0.26
CA ASP A 61 20.81 -0.36 0.58
C ASP A 61 21.37 0.93 -0.07
N SER A 62 20.51 1.91 -0.37
CA SER A 62 20.92 3.13 -1.08
C SER A 62 20.15 4.42 -0.76
N PHE A 63 20.91 5.53 -0.70
CA PHE A 63 20.43 6.88 -0.44
C PHE A 63 20.51 7.73 -1.71
N GLU A 64 19.43 8.41 -2.07
CA GLU A 64 19.38 9.24 -3.28
C GLU A 64 19.11 10.72 -2.94
N VAL A 65 19.73 11.62 -3.72
CA VAL A 65 19.47 13.05 -3.68
C VAL A 65 19.24 13.53 -5.11
N GLN A 66 18.08 14.14 -5.35
CA GLN A 66 17.67 14.65 -6.67
C GLN A 66 17.90 16.17 -6.79
N ALA A 67 17.97 16.67 -8.02
CA ALA A 67 18.05 18.11 -8.25
C ALA A 67 16.71 18.80 -7.91
N GLY A 68 16.65 19.50 -6.77
CA GLY A 68 15.52 20.34 -6.37
C GLY A 68 15.41 21.65 -7.16
N ALA A 69 14.55 22.57 -6.71
CA ALA A 69 14.40 23.88 -7.36
C ALA A 69 15.73 24.66 -7.31
N ALA A 70 16.21 25.14 -8.46
CA ALA A 70 17.49 25.81 -8.59
C ALA A 70 17.30 27.22 -9.17
N GLY A 71 18.01 28.19 -8.60
CA GLY A 71 18.08 29.54 -9.16
C GLY A 71 18.95 29.61 -10.43
N LEU A 72 18.79 30.71 -11.18
CA LEU A 72 19.66 31.04 -12.30
C LEU A 72 21.15 30.99 -11.87
N PRO A 73 22.07 30.50 -12.73
CA PRO A 73 21.87 30.16 -14.15
C PRO A 73 21.45 28.71 -14.45
N TRP A 74 21.11 27.88 -13.44
CA TRP A 74 20.60 26.52 -13.70
C TRP A 74 19.14 26.57 -14.15
N THR A 75 18.81 25.84 -15.22
CA THR A 75 17.45 25.82 -15.81
C THR A 75 16.85 24.42 -15.73
N PHE A 76 15.60 24.32 -15.25
CA PHE A 76 14.82 23.08 -15.21
C PHE A 76 14.58 22.53 -16.63
N SER A 77 14.60 21.20 -16.80
CA SER A 77 14.29 20.55 -18.07
C SER A 77 13.80 19.12 -17.91
N THR A 78 12.81 18.75 -18.71
CA THR A 78 12.33 17.36 -18.93
C THR A 78 12.61 16.86 -20.35
N THR A 79 13.27 17.66 -21.21
CA THR A 79 13.41 17.45 -22.67
C THR A 79 14.27 16.23 -23.11
N ARG A 80 14.80 15.45 -22.16
CA ARG A 80 15.54 14.20 -22.40
C ARG A 80 15.02 13.16 -21.42
N PRO A 81 14.55 11.98 -21.86
CA PRO A 81 14.02 10.96 -20.95
C PRO A 81 15.13 10.32 -20.10
N GLY A 82 14.73 9.63 -19.03
CA GLY A 82 15.64 8.90 -18.14
C GLY A 82 16.33 9.76 -17.07
N TYR A 83 15.71 10.87 -16.65
CA TYR A 83 15.99 11.52 -15.37
C TYR A 83 15.28 10.81 -14.22
N VAL A 84 15.65 11.15 -12.98
CA VAL A 84 14.94 10.71 -11.77
C VAL A 84 14.06 11.83 -11.22
N GLY A 85 12.90 11.48 -10.65
CA GLY A 85 11.94 12.45 -10.14
C GLY A 85 11.33 13.34 -11.23
N ALA A 86 11.02 14.59 -10.89
CA ALA A 86 10.25 15.50 -11.74
C ALA A 86 11.00 16.07 -12.96
N GLY A 87 12.34 15.96 -13.02
CA GLY A 87 13.14 16.52 -14.10
C GLY A 87 14.52 17.02 -13.66
N TYR A 88 15.47 17.07 -14.60
CA TYR A 88 16.87 17.42 -14.35
C TYR A 88 17.13 18.93 -14.49
N ARG A 89 18.36 19.36 -14.17
CA ARG A 89 18.83 20.74 -14.37
C ARG A 89 19.85 20.79 -15.51
N THR A 90 19.83 21.90 -16.23
CA THR A 90 20.78 22.22 -17.30
C THR A 90 21.55 23.47 -16.97
N LEU A 91 22.81 23.53 -17.42
CA LEU A 91 23.63 24.73 -17.36
C LEU A 91 24.43 24.88 -18.65
N ASN A 92 24.28 26.03 -19.32
CA ASN A 92 25.09 26.45 -20.44
C ASN A 92 25.72 27.81 -20.11
N THR A 93 26.88 27.79 -19.46
CA THR A 93 27.68 28.99 -19.24
C THR A 93 29.14 28.64 -19.02
N SER A 94 30.04 29.47 -19.54
CA SER A 94 31.48 29.44 -19.25
C SER A 94 31.84 30.19 -17.97
N ALA A 95 30.90 30.91 -17.34
CA ALA A 95 31.13 31.65 -16.11
C ALA A 95 31.54 30.69 -14.96
N PRO A 96 32.76 30.83 -14.37
CA PRO A 96 33.28 29.86 -13.42
C PRO A 96 32.53 29.88 -12.09
N GLY A 97 32.63 28.79 -11.33
CA GLY A 97 32.12 28.70 -9.96
C GLY A 97 30.66 28.26 -9.83
N ASN A 98 29.95 28.00 -10.94
CA ASN A 98 28.57 27.49 -10.89
C ASN A 98 28.56 25.99 -10.55
N PHE A 99 27.69 25.60 -9.61
CA PHE A 99 27.49 24.21 -9.19
C PHE A 99 26.07 23.97 -8.65
N LEU A 100 25.71 22.69 -8.51
CA LEU A 100 24.64 22.20 -7.63
C LEU A 100 25.25 21.23 -6.61
N GLU A 101 24.86 21.34 -5.34
CA GLU A 101 25.35 20.51 -4.24
C GLU A 101 24.27 19.55 -3.75
N TYR A 102 24.66 18.28 -3.61
CA TYR A 102 23.82 17.16 -3.21
C TYR A 102 24.32 16.63 -1.86
N VAL A 103 23.46 16.66 -0.84
CA VAL A 103 23.80 16.32 0.55
C VAL A 103 22.92 15.17 1.06
N PRO A 104 23.40 13.91 1.05
CA PRO A 104 22.73 12.81 1.73
C PRO A 104 22.88 12.94 3.25
N THR A 105 21.97 12.33 4.01
CA THR A 105 22.20 12.05 5.44
C THR A 105 22.51 10.57 5.58
N LEU A 106 23.79 10.21 5.70
CA LEU A 106 24.22 8.81 5.71
C LEU A 106 24.05 8.18 7.11
N PRO A 107 23.55 6.94 7.23
CA PRO A 107 23.25 6.31 8.52
C PRO A 107 24.49 5.90 9.33
N HIS A 108 25.59 5.56 8.64
CA HIS A 108 26.85 5.14 9.26
C HIS A 108 28.07 5.69 8.50
N ALA A 109 29.23 5.68 9.17
CA ALA A 109 30.51 5.83 8.48
C ALA A 109 30.84 4.52 7.75
N GLY A 110 31.28 4.59 6.49
CA GLY A 110 31.37 3.40 5.65
C GLY A 110 31.96 3.65 4.26
N SER A 111 32.10 2.58 3.49
CA SER A 111 32.57 2.60 2.10
C SER A 111 31.36 2.64 1.17
N TRP A 112 31.09 3.79 0.55
CA TRP A 112 29.92 3.97 -0.31
C TRP A 112 30.32 4.03 -1.78
N THR A 113 29.61 3.29 -2.63
CA THR A 113 29.74 3.38 -4.08
C THR A 113 28.82 4.50 -4.58
N LEU A 114 29.44 5.58 -5.03
CA LEU A 114 28.75 6.76 -5.54
C LEU A 114 28.35 6.54 -7.00
N GLN A 115 27.08 6.74 -7.29
CA GLN A 115 26.50 6.73 -8.63
C GLN A 115 25.85 8.07 -8.95
N TYR A 116 25.74 8.38 -10.24
CA TYR A 116 25.03 9.55 -10.77
C TYR A 116 24.08 9.11 -11.88
N ASN A 117 22.81 9.49 -11.83
CA ASN A 117 21.91 9.20 -12.95
C ASN A 117 22.15 10.18 -14.10
N LEU A 118 22.32 9.65 -15.30
CA LEU A 118 22.62 10.45 -16.49
C LEU A 118 21.43 10.41 -17.49
N PRO A 119 20.57 11.45 -17.52
CA PRO A 119 19.45 11.54 -18.46
C PRO A 119 19.94 11.51 -19.91
N ASN A 120 19.16 10.88 -20.80
CA ASN A 120 19.63 10.35 -22.09
C ASN A 120 20.63 11.27 -22.83
N SER A 121 21.91 10.87 -22.80
CA SER A 121 23.05 11.73 -23.09
C SER A 121 23.90 11.24 -24.28
N ASN A 122 23.42 11.50 -25.50
CA ASN A 122 24.25 11.33 -26.71
C ASN A 122 24.03 12.47 -27.70
N PHE A 123 24.36 13.67 -27.27
CA PHE A 123 24.21 14.89 -28.07
C PHE A 123 25.54 15.63 -28.14
N SER A 124 25.90 16.11 -29.33
CA SER A 124 27.12 16.90 -29.55
C SER A 124 27.17 18.20 -28.75
N ASN A 125 26.02 18.67 -28.22
CA ASN A 125 25.92 19.85 -27.37
C ASN A 125 26.16 19.59 -25.86
N LEU A 126 26.43 18.34 -25.45
CA LEU A 126 26.73 17.98 -24.05
C LEU A 126 28.22 18.04 -23.73
N VAL A 127 28.56 18.14 -22.44
CA VAL A 127 29.94 18.22 -21.95
C VAL A 127 30.69 16.88 -22.05
N THR A 128 31.95 16.90 -22.52
CA THR A 128 32.83 15.71 -22.56
C THR A 128 33.70 15.53 -21.32
N SER A 129 33.87 16.57 -20.50
CA SER A 129 34.48 16.50 -19.18
C SER A 129 33.94 17.60 -18.29
N THR A 130 33.16 17.23 -17.27
CA THR A 130 32.78 18.14 -16.18
C THR A 130 33.31 17.63 -14.84
N THR A 131 33.61 18.54 -13.92
CA THR A 131 34.19 18.21 -12.61
C THR A 131 33.11 17.99 -11.56
N LEU A 132 33.15 16.81 -10.94
CA LEU A 132 32.46 16.51 -9.68
C LEU A 132 33.42 16.76 -8.51
N LYS A 133 33.00 17.49 -7.48
CA LYS A 133 33.75 17.63 -6.21
C LYS A 133 33.08 16.80 -5.14
N ILE A 134 33.77 15.79 -4.64
CA ILE A 134 33.26 14.80 -3.69
C ILE A 134 33.91 15.11 -2.33
N THR A 135 33.12 15.61 -1.37
CA THR A 135 33.59 16.05 -0.06
C THR A 135 33.30 14.99 0.99
N ARG A 136 34.35 14.61 1.74
CA ARG A 136 34.40 13.50 2.69
C ARG A 136 35.24 13.93 3.90
N SER A 137 35.26 13.13 4.96
CA SER A 137 36.05 13.42 6.17
C SER A 137 37.56 13.51 5.91
N GLY A 138 38.08 12.66 5.02
CA GLY A 138 39.44 12.77 4.47
C GLY A 138 39.68 13.94 3.50
N GLY A 139 38.75 14.89 3.37
CA GLY A 139 38.86 16.07 2.51
C GLY A 139 38.03 16.00 1.22
N THR A 140 38.32 16.90 0.27
CA THR A 140 37.63 16.98 -1.03
C THR A 140 38.48 16.37 -2.14
N SER A 141 37.89 15.47 -2.93
CA SER A 141 38.50 14.89 -4.14
C SER A 141 37.69 15.25 -5.39
N ASN A 142 38.37 15.51 -6.51
CA ASN A 142 37.71 15.72 -7.80
C ASN A 142 37.56 14.40 -8.57
N ALA A 143 36.45 14.22 -9.27
CA ALA A 143 36.26 13.22 -10.33
C ALA A 143 35.82 13.92 -11.63
N THR A 144 36.05 13.32 -12.80
CA THR A 144 35.64 13.87 -14.11
C THR A 144 34.59 13.00 -14.78
N MET A 145 33.54 13.62 -15.30
CA MET A 145 32.42 12.95 -15.95
C MET A 145 32.29 13.36 -17.43
N ASN A 146 32.13 12.37 -18.31
CA ASN A 146 31.85 12.58 -19.73
C ASN A 146 30.37 12.33 -20.03
N GLN A 147 29.61 13.40 -20.28
CA GLN A 147 28.17 13.35 -20.58
C GLN A 147 27.88 13.20 -22.10
N ARG A 148 28.84 12.68 -22.89
CA ARG A 148 28.61 12.18 -24.26
C ARG A 148 28.88 10.68 -24.42
N ALA A 149 29.64 10.07 -23.52
CA ALA A 149 30.15 8.71 -23.73
C ALA A 149 29.08 7.62 -23.57
N ASN A 150 28.06 7.86 -22.73
CA ASN A 150 27.17 6.81 -22.22
C ASN A 150 25.68 7.12 -22.55
N PRO A 151 25.23 6.89 -23.79
CA PRO A 151 23.83 7.11 -24.21
C PRO A 151 22.83 6.36 -23.34
N GLY A 152 21.80 7.05 -22.82
CA GLY A 152 20.67 6.44 -22.09
C GLY A 152 21.02 5.54 -20.90
N ALA A 153 22.24 5.61 -20.36
CA ALA A 153 22.81 4.54 -19.54
C ALA A 153 22.36 4.54 -18.06
N GLY A 154 21.53 5.50 -17.62
CA GLY A 154 20.99 5.56 -16.26
C GLY A 154 22.09 5.81 -15.21
N TRP A 155 22.08 5.04 -14.12
CA TRP A 155 23.03 5.12 -13.01
C TRP A 155 24.48 4.80 -13.40
N GLN A 156 25.32 5.84 -13.44
CA GLN A 156 26.75 5.74 -13.73
C GLN A 156 27.56 5.70 -12.43
N THR A 157 28.29 4.61 -12.18
CA THR A 157 29.23 4.55 -11.05
C THR A 157 30.39 5.53 -11.26
N ILE A 158 30.57 6.44 -10.29
CA ILE A 158 31.65 7.44 -10.25
C ILE A 158 32.90 6.86 -9.59
N GLY A 159 32.69 6.03 -8.57
CA GLY A 159 33.73 5.38 -7.78
C GLY A 159 33.24 5.04 -6.38
N THR A 160 34.07 4.30 -5.64
CA THR A 160 33.80 3.92 -4.25
C THR A 160 34.64 4.78 -3.31
N TYR A 161 34.02 5.32 -2.26
CA TYR A 161 34.65 6.28 -1.36
C TYR A 161 34.19 6.12 0.10
N THR A 162 35.11 6.31 1.04
CA THR A 162 34.76 6.38 2.47
C THR A 162 34.09 7.70 2.82
N PHE A 163 32.92 7.64 3.45
CA PHE A 163 32.20 8.77 4.04
C PHE A 163 31.96 8.54 5.54
N ASP A 164 31.74 9.61 6.29
CA ASP A 164 31.26 9.56 7.68
C ASP A 164 29.72 9.57 7.71
N ALA A 165 29.14 9.24 8.86
CA ALA A 165 27.71 9.36 9.10
C ALA A 165 27.22 10.83 9.07
N GLY A 166 25.92 11.03 8.86
CA GLY A 166 25.26 12.33 8.80
C GLY A 166 25.46 13.09 7.49
N ALA A 167 25.17 14.39 7.53
CA ALA A 167 25.17 15.29 6.36
C ALA A 167 26.54 15.89 5.99
N ALA A 168 27.63 15.37 6.56
CA ALA A 168 28.98 15.88 6.26
C ALA A 168 29.46 15.49 4.85
N GLY A 169 29.06 14.31 4.39
CA GLY A 169 29.30 13.80 3.03
C GLY A 169 28.44 14.53 2.00
N ARG A 170 29.03 14.95 0.87
CA ARG A 170 28.29 15.66 -0.20
C ARG A 170 29.04 15.72 -1.52
N VAL A 171 28.30 15.90 -2.62
CA VAL A 171 28.86 15.98 -3.97
C VAL A 171 28.38 17.26 -4.66
N ARG A 172 29.32 17.99 -5.29
CA ARG A 172 29.01 19.13 -6.17
C ARG A 172 29.27 18.78 -7.62
N ILE A 173 28.26 18.81 -8.47
CA ILE A 173 28.45 18.86 -9.93
C ILE A 173 28.65 20.33 -10.33
N THR A 174 29.73 20.62 -11.04
CA THR A 174 30.12 21.99 -11.41
C THR A 174 30.03 22.21 -12.92
N ASN A 175 30.30 23.43 -13.39
CA ASN A 175 30.62 23.67 -14.81
C ASN A 175 32.14 23.69 -15.11
N SER A 176 33.00 23.31 -14.16
CA SER A 176 34.46 23.33 -14.35
C SER A 176 34.88 22.24 -15.34
N GLY A 177 35.54 22.63 -16.43
CA GLY A 177 35.88 21.77 -17.57
C GLY A 177 34.90 21.88 -18.76
N SER A 178 33.70 22.44 -18.56
CA SER A 178 32.63 22.43 -19.58
C SER A 178 32.91 23.25 -20.84
N GLY A 179 33.73 24.30 -20.76
CA GLY A 179 33.92 25.26 -21.84
C GLY A 179 32.65 26.04 -22.24
N GLY A 180 31.60 26.04 -21.41
CA GLY A 180 30.28 26.60 -21.75
C GLY A 180 29.37 25.63 -22.52
N ILE A 181 29.79 24.39 -22.73
CA ILE A 181 28.97 23.32 -23.31
C ILE A 181 27.97 22.81 -22.23
N TYR A 182 26.79 22.31 -22.62
CA TYR A 182 25.76 21.93 -21.64
C TYR A 182 26.24 20.89 -20.63
N VAL A 183 26.10 21.22 -19.36
CA VAL A 183 26.17 20.30 -18.23
C VAL A 183 24.75 19.92 -17.80
N LEU A 184 24.51 18.63 -17.60
CA LEU A 184 23.34 18.11 -16.90
C LEU A 184 23.66 17.88 -15.43
N ALA A 185 22.67 18.10 -14.58
CA ALA A 185 22.69 17.76 -13.16
C ALA A 185 21.33 17.16 -12.81
N ASP A 186 21.30 15.86 -12.49
CA ASP A 186 20.08 15.10 -12.23
C ASP A 186 20.06 14.57 -10.79
N ALA A 187 20.38 13.30 -10.55
CA ALA A 187 20.40 12.68 -9.22
C ALA A 187 21.74 12.02 -8.90
N PHE A 188 22.10 11.99 -7.62
CA PHE A 188 23.21 11.19 -7.08
C PHE A 188 22.68 10.12 -6.12
N ARG A 189 23.30 8.95 -6.14
CA ARG A 189 22.95 7.79 -5.31
C ARG A 189 24.18 7.23 -4.62
N TRP A 190 24.09 6.98 -3.32
CA TRP A 190 25.10 6.32 -2.50
C TRP A 190 24.60 4.91 -2.19
N VAL A 191 25.31 3.89 -2.68
CA VAL A 191 25.02 2.48 -2.39
C VAL A 191 26.05 1.97 -1.38
N ASP A 192 25.65 1.25 -0.32
CA ASP A 192 26.66 0.71 0.58
C ASP A 192 27.54 -0.33 -0.13
N SER A 193 28.81 -0.34 0.24
CA SER A 193 29.83 -1.25 -0.26
C SER A 193 30.87 -1.57 0.82
N THR A 194 30.49 -1.52 2.11
CA THR A 194 31.31 -2.04 3.21
C THR A 194 31.64 -3.53 3.07
N GLY A 195 30.84 -4.29 2.33
CA GLY A 195 31.04 -5.73 2.11
C GLY A 195 30.75 -6.58 3.36
N ILE A 196 30.07 -5.99 4.34
CA ILE A 196 29.43 -6.68 5.45
C ILE A 196 28.13 -7.30 4.93
N THR A 197 27.86 -8.55 5.28
CA THR A 197 26.56 -9.20 5.05
C THR A 197 26.07 -9.89 6.31
N VAL A 198 24.83 -9.64 6.72
CA VAL A 198 24.19 -10.38 7.81
C VAL A 198 23.66 -11.70 7.25
N THR A 199 24.14 -12.83 7.77
CA THR A 199 23.57 -14.16 7.46
C THR A 199 22.55 -14.53 8.51
N VAL A 200 21.35 -14.97 8.09
CA VAL A 200 20.24 -15.40 8.96
C VAL A 200 20.06 -16.91 8.83
N ASP A 201 20.10 -17.61 9.96
CA ASP A 201 19.69 -19.01 10.06
C ASP A 201 18.44 -19.13 10.97
N ASP A 202 17.55 -20.06 10.63
CA ASP A 202 16.44 -20.51 11.49
C ASP A 202 16.72 -21.90 12.09
N ASP A 203 15.91 -22.28 13.08
CA ASP A 203 15.87 -23.63 13.61
C ASP A 203 14.42 -24.08 13.83
N GLN A 204 14.12 -25.31 13.37
CA GLN A 204 12.77 -25.89 13.32
C GLN A 204 12.62 -27.04 14.33
N ALA A 205 13.25 -26.88 15.49
CA ALA A 205 13.81 -28.01 16.24
C ALA A 205 12.83 -28.98 16.90
N THR A 206 13.34 -30.20 17.03
CA THR A 206 13.41 -30.85 18.36
C THR A 206 14.82 -31.18 18.84
N ASN A 207 15.86 -31.12 17.99
CA ASN A 207 17.28 -31.25 18.38
C ASN A 207 18.25 -30.61 17.35
N PHE A 208 18.08 -29.30 17.10
CA PHE A 208 19.05 -28.37 16.50
C PHE A 208 19.81 -28.81 15.24
N THR A 209 19.33 -28.37 14.07
CA THR A 209 20.18 -28.23 12.87
C THR A 209 19.78 -26.96 12.14
N TRP A 210 20.47 -25.88 12.49
CA TRP A 210 20.29 -24.55 11.95
C TRP A 210 20.37 -24.52 10.43
N THR A 211 19.33 -23.97 9.79
CA THR A 211 19.21 -23.88 8.32
C THR A 211 19.33 -22.43 7.90
N LYS A 212 20.15 -22.13 6.88
CA LYS A 212 20.27 -20.77 6.36
C LYS A 212 19.00 -20.37 5.62
N VAL A 213 18.26 -19.42 6.19
CA VAL A 213 17.03 -18.86 5.59
C VAL A 213 17.27 -17.56 4.82
N GLY A 214 18.34 -16.82 5.13
CA GLY A 214 18.55 -15.51 4.52
C GLY A 214 19.99 -14.98 4.53
N GLY A 215 20.21 -13.94 3.75
CA GLY A 215 21.43 -13.14 3.77
C GLY A 215 21.18 -11.78 3.14
N ALA A 216 21.63 -10.72 3.80
CA ALA A 216 21.45 -9.33 3.37
C ALA A 216 22.72 -8.51 3.61
N PRO A 217 22.88 -7.31 3.02
CA PRO A 217 23.97 -6.38 3.36
C PRO A 217 23.94 -5.88 4.81
N GLY A 218 25.01 -5.19 5.21
CA GLY A 218 25.35 -4.97 6.62
C GLY A 218 24.45 -4.02 7.42
N ASP A 219 23.65 -3.17 6.76
CA ASP A 219 22.94 -2.06 7.42
C ASP A 219 21.47 -2.39 7.79
N ILE A 220 21.04 -3.65 7.61
CA ILE A 220 19.65 -4.05 7.90
C ILE A 220 19.38 -4.09 9.42
N ARG A 221 18.66 -3.07 9.89
CA ARG A 221 18.08 -2.99 11.25
C ARG A 221 16.78 -3.80 11.43
N ARG A 222 16.18 -4.30 10.34
CA ARG A 222 14.89 -5.01 10.32
C ARG A 222 14.96 -6.23 9.40
N LEU A 223 15.23 -7.40 9.98
CA LEU A 223 15.26 -8.67 9.23
C LEU A 223 13.88 -9.31 9.20
N ALA A 224 13.50 -9.84 8.04
CA ALA A 224 12.24 -10.54 7.81
C ALA A 224 12.50 -11.96 7.30
N VAL A 225 11.78 -12.93 7.86
CA VAL A 225 11.77 -14.34 7.41
C VAL A 225 10.31 -14.74 7.20
N GLY A 226 10.00 -15.29 6.03
CA GLY A 226 8.67 -15.81 5.66
C GLY A 226 8.70 -17.33 5.46
N HIS A 227 7.57 -17.91 5.03
CA HIS A 227 7.38 -19.37 4.85
C HIS A 227 7.54 -20.22 6.14
N LEU A 228 7.58 -19.56 7.30
CA LEU A 228 7.60 -20.22 8.61
C LEU A 228 6.27 -20.92 8.88
N ARG A 229 6.30 -22.01 9.66
CA ARG A 229 5.07 -22.67 10.13
C ARG A 229 4.40 -21.78 11.17
N ALA A 230 3.07 -21.71 11.15
CA ALA A 230 2.30 -20.98 12.17
C ALA A 230 2.27 -21.71 13.51
N SER A 231 2.03 -20.99 14.61
CA SER A 231 1.97 -21.55 15.97
C SER A 231 3.19 -22.42 16.33
N THR A 232 4.37 -22.06 15.82
CA THR A 232 5.62 -22.85 15.93
C THR A 232 6.73 -21.96 16.49
N ASP A 233 7.47 -22.46 17.46
CA ASP A 233 8.63 -21.74 18.01
C ASP A 233 9.83 -21.83 17.07
N TYR A 234 10.38 -20.67 16.70
CA TYR A 234 11.56 -20.56 15.85
C TYR A 234 12.74 -19.98 16.62
N GLY A 235 13.81 -20.76 16.70
CA GLY A 235 15.13 -20.19 17.00
C GLY A 235 15.59 -19.36 15.81
N PHE A 236 16.14 -18.17 16.06
CA PHE A 236 16.84 -17.38 15.06
C PHE A 236 18.25 -17.07 15.53
N ARG A 237 19.18 -17.01 14.59
CA ARG A 237 20.53 -16.50 14.86
C ARG A 237 21.05 -15.72 13.67
N ILE A 238 21.88 -14.73 13.96
CA ILE A 238 22.55 -13.91 12.95
C ILE A 238 24.02 -13.70 13.26
N ARG A 239 24.78 -13.44 12.20
CA ARG A 239 26.18 -13.00 12.26
C ARG A 239 26.50 -12.12 11.08
N SER A 240 27.43 -11.19 11.28
CA SER A 240 28.08 -10.48 10.17
C SER A 240 29.07 -11.40 9.45
N VAL A 241 29.21 -11.20 8.14
CA VAL A 241 30.22 -11.81 7.29
C VAL A 241 30.85 -10.70 6.46
N THR A 242 32.11 -10.39 6.75
CA THR A 242 32.86 -9.26 6.17
C THR A 242 34.02 -9.81 5.37
N ALA A 243 34.06 -9.55 4.06
CA ALA A 243 35.08 -10.07 3.15
C ALA A 243 35.31 -11.61 3.25
N GLY A 244 34.26 -12.37 3.57
CA GLY A 244 34.29 -13.83 3.75
C GLY A 244 34.65 -14.30 5.18
N VAL A 245 35.07 -13.41 6.07
CA VAL A 245 35.28 -13.72 7.50
C VAL A 245 33.96 -13.56 8.25
N SER A 246 33.50 -14.62 8.93
CA SER A 246 32.29 -14.59 9.75
C SER A 246 32.60 -14.19 11.20
N SER A 247 31.73 -13.39 11.81
CA SER A 247 31.70 -13.21 13.27
C SER A 247 31.06 -14.41 13.98
N ALA A 248 31.02 -14.35 15.32
CA ALA A 248 30.28 -15.32 16.12
C ALA A 248 28.77 -15.21 15.86
N TRP A 249 28.04 -16.32 16.02
CA TRP A 249 26.58 -16.29 16.01
C TRP A 249 26.06 -15.57 17.25
N VAL A 250 25.07 -14.70 17.03
CA VAL A 250 24.25 -14.10 18.08
C VAL A 250 22.86 -14.69 17.95
N ASP A 251 22.52 -15.53 18.92
CA ASP A 251 21.25 -16.26 18.99
C ASP A 251 20.17 -15.39 19.64
N PHE A 252 18.95 -15.49 19.14
CA PHE A 252 17.77 -14.76 19.63
C PHE A 252 16.94 -15.67 20.55
N PRO A 253 16.21 -15.14 21.55
CA PRO A 253 15.16 -15.90 22.23
C PRO A 253 14.17 -16.43 21.19
N PRO A 254 13.70 -17.69 21.30
CA PRO A 254 12.78 -18.26 20.33
C PRO A 254 11.53 -17.40 20.14
N VAL A 255 11.17 -17.16 18.87
CA VAL A 255 9.97 -16.41 18.50
C VAL A 255 8.92 -17.40 18.07
N THR A 256 7.85 -17.53 18.85
CA THR A 256 6.63 -18.21 18.41
C THR A 256 6.04 -17.42 17.24
N THR A 257 5.88 -18.06 16.08
CA THR A 257 5.12 -17.45 15.00
C THR A 257 3.67 -17.22 15.43
N PRO A 258 3.01 -16.15 14.94
CA PRO A 258 1.60 -15.93 15.23
C PRO A 258 0.77 -17.18 14.96
N VAL A 259 -0.28 -17.37 15.77
CA VAL A 259 -1.36 -18.29 15.42
C VAL A 259 -1.94 -17.78 14.11
N MET A 260 -1.85 -18.58 13.04
CA MET A 260 -2.56 -18.28 11.79
C MET A 260 -4.04 -18.11 12.15
N ASN A 261 -4.58 -16.91 11.96
CA ASN A 261 -5.90 -16.56 12.45
C ASN A 261 -7.00 -17.12 11.52
N THR A 262 -7.04 -18.45 11.41
CA THR A 262 -8.00 -19.25 10.62
C THR A 262 -9.44 -19.15 11.13
N LEU A 263 -9.67 -18.37 12.19
CA LEU A 263 -10.98 -17.97 12.70
C LEU A 263 -11.56 -16.75 11.96
N ILE A 264 -10.71 -15.92 11.33
CA ILE A 264 -11.16 -14.80 10.49
C ILE A 264 -11.25 -15.30 9.04
N ARG A 265 -12.47 -15.67 8.65
CA ARG A 265 -12.87 -16.00 7.28
C ARG A 265 -14.19 -15.30 6.98
N GLY A 266 -14.28 -14.65 5.83
CA GLY A 266 -15.54 -14.07 5.37
C GLY A 266 -16.58 -15.13 5.03
N THR A 267 -17.85 -14.78 5.22
CA THR A 267 -19.00 -15.59 4.83
C THR A 267 -19.36 -15.33 3.37
N VAL A 268 -19.73 -16.37 2.63
CA VAL A 268 -20.20 -16.23 1.24
C VAL A 268 -21.60 -15.61 1.26
N VAL A 269 -21.72 -14.35 0.81
CA VAL A 269 -23.01 -13.61 0.77
C VAL A 269 -23.86 -14.07 -0.40
N SER A 270 -23.22 -14.35 -1.54
CA SER A 270 -23.90 -14.85 -2.73
C SER A 270 -23.02 -15.91 -3.39
N ALA A 271 -23.49 -17.16 -3.28
CA ALA A 271 -22.88 -18.32 -3.92
C ALA A 271 -23.40 -18.46 -5.37
N PRO A 272 -22.55 -18.83 -6.33
CA PRO A 272 -22.97 -19.18 -7.68
C PRO A 272 -23.94 -20.36 -7.76
N GLY A 273 -24.65 -20.46 -8.88
CA GLY A 273 -25.55 -21.57 -9.19
C GLY A 273 -25.86 -21.66 -10.69
N VAL A 274 -26.63 -22.67 -11.10
CA VAL A 274 -26.87 -22.98 -12.54
C VAL A 274 -27.51 -21.82 -13.32
N SER A 275 -28.26 -20.94 -12.66
CA SER A 275 -28.88 -19.72 -13.22
C SER A 275 -28.26 -18.41 -12.70
N ASN A 276 -27.11 -18.51 -12.04
CA ASN A 276 -26.25 -17.40 -11.61
C ASN A 276 -24.79 -17.91 -11.52
N PRO A 277 -24.14 -18.32 -12.63
CA PRO A 277 -22.85 -19.01 -12.56
C PRO A 277 -21.71 -18.15 -11.99
N ARG A 278 -21.89 -16.83 -11.90
CA ARG A 278 -20.86 -15.90 -11.43
C ARG A 278 -21.50 -14.72 -10.70
N ASN A 279 -20.98 -14.41 -9.52
CA ASN A 279 -21.17 -13.10 -8.90
C ASN A 279 -19.98 -12.19 -9.22
N GLY A 280 -20.29 -11.00 -9.67
CA GLY A 280 -19.35 -9.93 -9.94
C GLY A 280 -18.93 -9.20 -8.68
N GLU A 281 -18.02 -8.27 -8.88
CA GLU A 281 -17.59 -7.32 -7.88
C GLU A 281 -18.77 -6.39 -7.47
N GLY A 282 -18.79 -5.99 -6.20
CA GLY A 282 -19.92 -5.27 -5.60
C GLY A 282 -19.50 -4.09 -4.72
N ASP A 283 -20.46 -3.56 -3.97
CA ASP A 283 -20.29 -2.48 -2.98
C ASP A 283 -21.39 -2.57 -1.89
N ILE A 284 -21.21 -1.91 -0.76
CA ILE A 284 -22.11 -1.95 0.40
C ILE A 284 -22.30 -0.55 0.99
N ILE A 285 -23.47 -0.28 1.58
CA ILE A 285 -23.75 0.94 2.32
C ILE A 285 -24.66 0.63 3.52
N GLU A 286 -24.57 1.41 4.58
CA GLU A 286 -25.53 1.39 5.69
C GLU A 286 -26.72 2.30 5.36
N LEU A 287 -27.94 1.82 5.61
CA LEU A 287 -29.21 2.54 5.49
C LEU A 287 -29.50 3.31 6.79
N SER A 288 -30.45 4.26 6.77
CA SER A 288 -30.77 5.11 7.94
C SER A 288 -31.27 4.35 9.18
N ASP A 289 -31.72 3.10 9.02
CA ASP A 289 -32.13 2.22 10.12
C ASP A 289 -31.00 1.29 10.64
N GLY A 290 -29.78 1.39 10.09
CA GLY A 290 -28.65 0.51 10.39
C GLY A 290 -28.63 -0.81 9.60
N THR A 291 -29.57 -1.02 8.67
CA THR A 291 -29.53 -2.16 7.75
C THR A 291 -28.40 -1.98 6.74
N LEU A 292 -27.59 -3.02 6.53
CA LEU A 292 -26.60 -3.04 5.46
C LEU A 292 -27.26 -3.38 4.13
N PHE A 293 -27.03 -2.58 3.10
CA PHE A 293 -27.50 -2.77 1.73
C PHE A 293 -26.31 -3.10 0.82
N TYR A 294 -26.25 -4.33 0.32
CA TYR A 294 -25.19 -4.86 -0.53
C TYR A 294 -25.67 -5.01 -1.97
N VAL A 295 -24.89 -4.51 -2.94
CA VAL A 295 -25.20 -4.56 -4.38
C VAL A 295 -24.06 -5.19 -5.18
N TYR A 296 -24.39 -5.97 -6.22
CA TYR A 296 -23.40 -6.66 -7.06
C TYR A 296 -23.90 -6.92 -8.48
N GLY A 297 -22.97 -7.10 -9.42
CA GLY A 297 -23.28 -7.61 -10.76
C GLY A 297 -23.55 -9.12 -10.73
N ARG A 298 -24.81 -9.52 -10.90
CA ARG A 298 -25.26 -10.93 -10.97
C ARG A 298 -25.23 -11.40 -12.43
N TYR A 299 -24.36 -12.34 -12.78
CA TYR A 299 -24.13 -12.74 -14.18
C TYR A 299 -24.90 -14.01 -14.59
N GLU A 300 -25.19 -14.10 -15.89
CA GLU A 300 -25.79 -15.28 -16.54
C GLU A 300 -24.74 -16.22 -17.18
N ALA A 301 -23.47 -15.81 -17.27
CA ALA A 301 -22.32 -16.65 -17.66
C ALA A 301 -21.00 -16.13 -17.05
N GLU A 302 -19.93 -16.94 -17.08
CA GLU A 302 -18.62 -16.66 -16.47
C GLU A 302 -17.88 -15.41 -17.00
N GLY A 303 -18.17 -15.00 -18.23
CA GLY A 303 -17.40 -13.96 -18.93
C GLY A 303 -17.55 -12.57 -18.30
N ASP A 304 -16.46 -11.80 -18.26
CA ASP A 304 -16.46 -10.43 -17.69
C ASP A 304 -17.50 -9.48 -18.31
N PHE A 305 -17.88 -9.73 -19.57
CA PHE A 305 -18.88 -8.97 -20.34
C PHE A 305 -20.22 -9.71 -20.54
N ALA A 306 -20.42 -10.86 -19.90
CA ALA A 306 -21.64 -11.65 -20.08
C ALA A 306 -22.90 -10.93 -19.55
N PRO A 307 -24.10 -11.26 -20.09
CA PRO A 307 -25.36 -10.68 -19.62
C PRO A 307 -25.51 -10.78 -18.11
N SER A 308 -26.01 -9.70 -17.51
CA SER A 308 -25.95 -9.49 -16.07
C SER A 308 -26.95 -8.43 -15.61
N THR A 309 -27.24 -8.44 -14.32
CA THR A 309 -28.16 -7.51 -13.64
C THR A 309 -27.47 -6.94 -12.40
N ILE A 310 -27.83 -5.74 -11.95
CA ILE A 310 -27.49 -5.34 -10.58
C ILE A 310 -28.49 -6.02 -9.65
N ALA A 311 -27.99 -6.92 -8.81
CA ALA A 311 -28.74 -7.55 -7.74
C ALA A 311 -28.43 -6.88 -6.40
N ALA A 312 -29.36 -6.96 -5.45
CA ALA A 312 -29.25 -6.39 -4.12
C ALA A 312 -29.71 -7.37 -3.03
N LYS A 313 -29.06 -7.28 -1.86
CA LYS A 313 -29.39 -8.03 -0.63
C LYS A 313 -29.23 -7.13 0.58
N THR A 314 -30.05 -7.33 1.61
CA THR A 314 -29.95 -6.60 2.89
C THR A 314 -29.53 -7.51 4.04
N SER A 315 -28.94 -6.91 5.09
CA SER A 315 -28.67 -7.54 6.38
C SER A 315 -28.98 -6.57 7.51
N SER A 316 -29.87 -6.95 8.42
CA SER A 316 -30.22 -6.18 9.63
C SER A 316 -29.52 -6.69 10.89
N ASP A 317 -28.42 -7.44 10.73
CA ASP A 317 -27.67 -8.07 11.82
C ASP A 317 -26.14 -7.98 11.66
N GLY A 318 -25.65 -6.92 11.00
CA GLY A 318 -24.21 -6.67 10.81
C GLY A 318 -23.54 -7.64 9.83
N GLY A 319 -24.29 -8.12 8.83
CA GLY A 319 -23.81 -9.03 7.78
C GLY A 319 -23.76 -10.50 8.17
N ARG A 320 -24.32 -10.89 9.33
CA ARG A 320 -24.30 -12.28 9.84
C ARG A 320 -25.30 -13.16 9.09
N THR A 321 -26.44 -12.59 8.70
CA THR A 321 -27.43 -13.19 7.80
C THR A 321 -27.87 -12.19 6.75
N TRP A 322 -28.32 -12.69 5.60
CA TRP A 322 -28.66 -11.88 4.43
C TRP A 322 -30.02 -12.26 3.85
N SER A 323 -30.73 -11.29 3.29
CA SER A 323 -32.03 -11.44 2.64
C SER A 323 -32.02 -12.43 1.47
N ALA A 324 -33.20 -12.71 0.92
CA ALA A 324 -33.30 -13.21 -0.44
C ALA A 324 -32.68 -12.22 -1.45
N GLU A 325 -32.21 -12.72 -2.59
CA GLU A 325 -31.76 -11.90 -3.72
C GLU A 325 -32.93 -11.12 -4.32
N SER A 326 -32.72 -9.83 -4.58
CA SER A 326 -33.61 -8.97 -5.36
C SER A 326 -32.87 -8.40 -6.58
N ILE A 327 -33.58 -8.10 -7.65
CA ILE A 327 -33.00 -7.47 -8.85
C ILE A 327 -33.33 -5.98 -8.84
N LEU A 328 -32.29 -5.15 -8.82
CA LEU A 328 -32.37 -3.70 -8.72
C LEU A 328 -32.41 -3.05 -10.11
N PHE A 329 -31.48 -3.46 -11.01
CA PHE A 329 -31.40 -2.93 -12.38
C PHE A 329 -31.12 -4.03 -13.42
N GLY A 330 -31.73 -3.88 -14.60
CA GLY A 330 -31.69 -4.85 -15.69
C GLY A 330 -32.83 -5.88 -15.61
N THR A 331 -32.77 -6.90 -16.46
CA THR A 331 -33.75 -8.00 -16.49
C THR A 331 -33.03 -9.29 -16.82
N ILE A 332 -33.25 -10.35 -16.02
CA ILE A 332 -32.67 -11.67 -16.27
C ILE A 332 -33.18 -12.20 -17.62
N GLY A 333 -32.27 -12.68 -18.47
CA GLY A 333 -32.55 -13.06 -19.86
C GLY A 333 -32.72 -11.88 -20.81
N GLY A 334 -32.49 -10.64 -20.35
CA GLY A 334 -32.61 -9.42 -21.16
C GLY A 334 -31.44 -9.17 -22.12
N GLY A 335 -30.38 -9.98 -22.07
CA GLY A 335 -29.23 -9.94 -22.99
C GLY A 335 -28.24 -8.78 -22.79
N GLN A 336 -28.64 -7.74 -22.04
CA GLN A 336 -27.78 -6.62 -21.63
C GLN A 336 -26.89 -6.98 -20.43
N THR A 337 -25.83 -6.18 -20.24
CA THR A 337 -24.83 -6.35 -19.19
C THR A 337 -24.86 -5.15 -18.23
N TYR A 338 -25.08 -5.40 -16.94
CA TYR A 338 -25.18 -4.39 -15.88
C TYR A 338 -24.19 -4.72 -14.76
N ILE A 339 -23.14 -3.91 -14.60
CA ILE A 339 -21.94 -4.28 -13.82
C ILE A 339 -21.31 -3.11 -13.07
N GLN A 340 -20.33 -3.41 -12.22
CA GLN A 340 -19.49 -2.43 -11.49
C GLN A 340 -20.26 -1.40 -10.64
N PRO A 341 -21.19 -1.82 -9.76
CA PRO A 341 -21.87 -0.87 -8.89
C PRO A 341 -20.87 -0.16 -7.95
N GLY A 342 -21.18 1.08 -7.62
CA GLY A 342 -20.53 1.85 -6.55
C GLY A 342 -21.58 2.71 -5.86
N LEU A 343 -21.61 2.68 -4.53
CA LEU A 343 -22.55 3.38 -3.67
C LEU A 343 -21.88 4.60 -3.01
N VAL A 344 -22.69 5.62 -2.72
CA VAL A 344 -22.27 6.81 -1.97
C VAL A 344 -23.45 7.38 -1.16
N ARG A 345 -23.17 7.94 0.01
CA ARG A 345 -24.17 8.66 0.83
C ARG A 345 -24.06 10.16 0.47
N LEU A 346 -25.15 10.80 0.06
CA LEU A 346 -25.15 12.22 -0.36
C LEU A 346 -25.43 13.14 0.83
N ASP A 347 -26.43 12.80 1.64
CA ASP A 347 -26.70 13.45 2.92
C ASP A 347 -27.19 12.42 3.94
N ALA A 348 -28.02 12.77 4.92
CA ALA A 348 -28.55 11.80 5.88
C ALA A 348 -29.52 10.79 5.23
N ASP A 349 -30.35 11.26 4.29
CA ASP A 349 -31.52 10.55 3.80
C ASP A 349 -31.30 10.00 2.38
N THR A 350 -30.50 10.69 1.54
CA THR A 350 -30.29 10.31 0.13
C THR A 350 -29.02 9.49 -0.11
N ILE A 351 -29.15 8.39 -0.88
CA ILE A 351 -28.03 7.63 -1.47
C ILE A 351 -27.90 7.84 -2.98
N GLY A 352 -26.66 7.75 -3.45
CA GLY A 352 -26.31 7.64 -4.87
C GLY A 352 -25.80 6.23 -5.20
N ILE A 353 -26.08 5.77 -6.43
CA ILE A 353 -25.44 4.59 -7.02
C ILE A 353 -24.96 4.92 -8.43
N SER A 354 -23.73 4.52 -8.77
CA SER A 354 -23.27 4.45 -10.16
C SER A 354 -23.07 3.01 -10.60
N TYR A 355 -23.32 2.71 -11.88
CA TYR A 355 -23.07 1.40 -12.48
C TYR A 355 -22.92 1.52 -14.00
N VAL A 356 -22.29 0.53 -14.64
CA VAL A 356 -22.14 0.49 -16.10
C VAL A 356 -23.28 -0.30 -16.75
N ILE A 357 -23.83 0.27 -17.82
CA ILE A 357 -24.73 -0.41 -18.76
C ILE A 357 -23.94 -0.70 -20.03
N GLN A 358 -24.00 -1.93 -20.51
CA GLN A 358 -23.47 -2.36 -21.81
C GLN A 358 -24.57 -3.05 -22.61
N THR A 359 -24.76 -2.62 -23.87
CA THR A 359 -25.83 -3.09 -24.75
C THR A 359 -25.40 -4.21 -25.70
N GLU A 360 -24.37 -4.01 -26.51
CA GLU A 360 -23.90 -5.03 -27.49
C GLU A 360 -22.39 -5.32 -27.37
N SER A 361 -21.57 -4.34 -26.95
CA SER A 361 -20.12 -4.48 -26.84
C SER A 361 -19.51 -3.45 -25.87
N PRO A 362 -18.25 -3.60 -25.42
CA PRO A 362 -17.58 -2.61 -24.56
C PRO A 362 -17.47 -1.21 -25.18
N ALA A 363 -17.49 -1.10 -26.51
CA ALA A 363 -17.53 0.18 -27.22
C ALA A 363 -18.90 0.88 -27.16
N GLN A 364 -19.91 0.24 -26.56
CA GLN A 364 -21.22 0.80 -26.23
C GLN A 364 -21.50 0.75 -24.72
N ALA A 365 -20.45 0.57 -23.90
CA ALA A 365 -20.57 0.62 -22.45
C ALA A 365 -20.50 2.07 -21.96
N TYR A 366 -21.46 2.48 -21.12
CA TYR A 366 -21.51 3.82 -20.51
C TYR A 366 -21.85 3.69 -19.01
N ARG A 367 -21.30 4.57 -18.18
CA ARG A 367 -21.62 4.61 -16.75
C ARG A 367 -22.78 5.59 -16.51
N VAL A 368 -23.73 5.16 -15.69
CA VAL A 368 -24.85 6.00 -15.24
C VAL A 368 -24.82 6.17 -13.73
N PHE A 369 -25.37 7.28 -13.26
CA PHE A 369 -25.65 7.59 -11.87
C PHE A 369 -27.18 7.63 -11.64
N ARG A 370 -27.60 7.30 -10.42
CA ARG A 370 -28.98 7.47 -9.91
C ARG A 370 -28.94 7.81 -8.43
N THR A 371 -30.00 8.41 -7.94
CA THR A 371 -30.26 8.69 -6.52
C THR A 371 -31.50 7.95 -6.02
N SER A 372 -31.58 7.76 -4.70
CA SER A 372 -32.75 7.29 -3.96
C SER A 372 -32.85 8.11 -2.67
N ASP A 373 -34.04 8.63 -2.40
CA ASP A 373 -34.40 9.41 -1.20
C ASP A 373 -35.24 8.54 -0.23
N ASP A 374 -35.18 7.22 -0.39
CA ASP A 374 -35.96 6.21 0.33
C ASP A 374 -35.13 4.93 0.61
N ASP A 375 -33.84 5.12 0.91
CA ASP A 375 -32.86 4.07 1.28
C ASP A 375 -32.81 2.88 0.30
N GLY A 376 -32.95 3.17 -0.98
CA GLY A 376 -32.80 2.24 -2.10
C GLY A 376 -34.10 1.55 -2.54
N ALA A 377 -35.26 1.91 -1.99
CA ALA A 377 -36.54 1.31 -2.35
C ALA A 377 -37.04 1.77 -3.74
N THR A 378 -36.82 3.02 -4.12
CA THR A 378 -37.04 3.54 -5.48
C THR A 378 -35.85 4.39 -5.94
N TRP A 379 -35.68 4.53 -7.26
CA TRP A 379 -34.51 5.19 -7.84
C TRP A 379 -34.88 6.13 -8.98
N THR A 380 -34.21 7.28 -9.05
CA THR A 380 -34.36 8.25 -10.12
C THR A 380 -33.94 7.69 -11.50
N ALA A 381 -34.32 8.39 -12.57
CA ALA A 381 -33.93 8.03 -13.93
C ALA A 381 -32.39 8.13 -14.10
N PRO A 382 -31.75 7.26 -14.92
CA PRO A 382 -30.30 7.23 -15.03
C PRO A 382 -29.74 8.49 -15.70
N VAL A 383 -28.82 9.17 -15.03
CA VAL A 383 -28.00 10.25 -15.59
C VAL A 383 -26.71 9.64 -16.13
N THR A 384 -26.39 9.84 -17.42
CA THR A 384 -25.13 9.35 -17.99
C THR A 384 -23.95 10.20 -17.50
N MET A 385 -22.93 9.55 -16.93
CA MET A 385 -21.73 10.19 -16.37
C MET A 385 -20.61 10.35 -17.40
N THR A 386 -20.49 9.38 -18.30
CA THR A 386 -19.38 9.25 -19.27
C THR A 386 -19.78 9.79 -20.63
N ASP A 387 -18.97 10.67 -21.22
CA ASP A 387 -19.27 11.37 -22.47
C ASP A 387 -19.25 10.48 -23.74
N GLY A 388 -18.64 9.29 -23.65
CA GLY A 388 -18.48 8.35 -24.76
C GLY A 388 -17.21 8.56 -25.60
N SER A 389 -16.28 9.41 -25.16
CA SER A 389 -14.98 9.64 -25.83
C SER A 389 -14.05 8.42 -25.84
N SER A 390 -14.16 7.56 -24.84
CA SER A 390 -13.37 6.33 -24.66
C SER A 390 -14.26 5.16 -24.23
N ALA A 391 -13.93 3.95 -24.66
CA ALA A 391 -14.70 2.75 -24.31
C ALA A 391 -14.40 2.31 -22.86
N LEU A 392 -15.41 1.88 -22.10
CA LEU A 392 -15.21 1.40 -20.73
C LEU A 392 -14.72 -0.06 -20.68
N ILE A 393 -13.91 -0.38 -19.67
CA ILE A 393 -13.47 -1.76 -19.37
C ILE A 393 -13.80 -2.17 -17.93
N THR A 394 -13.69 -3.46 -17.63
CA THR A 394 -14.10 -4.05 -16.34
C THR A 394 -13.20 -3.65 -15.15
N GLY A 395 -13.61 -4.00 -13.92
CA GLY A 395 -12.81 -3.77 -12.70
C GLY A 395 -12.89 -2.40 -11.99
N ALA A 396 -13.95 -1.60 -12.17
CA ALA A 396 -14.17 -0.32 -11.47
C ALA A 396 -15.45 -0.35 -10.58
N ASN A 397 -15.60 -1.34 -9.71
CA ASN A 397 -16.63 -1.37 -8.66
C ASN A 397 -16.20 -0.55 -7.43
N ALA A 398 -17.17 -0.02 -6.67
CA ALA A 398 -16.91 0.77 -5.46
C ALA A 398 -15.87 1.90 -5.67
N ARG A 399 -15.95 2.59 -6.82
CA ARG A 399 -15.04 3.67 -7.26
C ARG A 399 -15.71 5.04 -7.30
N LEU A 400 -16.72 5.24 -6.45
CA LEU A 400 -17.50 6.46 -6.29
C LEU A 400 -17.31 6.96 -4.85
N GLU A 401 -16.92 8.23 -4.72
CA GLU A 401 -16.66 8.89 -3.43
C GLU A 401 -17.27 10.30 -3.44
N ARG A 402 -17.57 10.82 -2.25
CA ARG A 402 -18.00 12.21 -2.05
C ARG A 402 -16.99 12.90 -1.14
N LEU A 403 -16.43 14.00 -1.63
CA LEU A 403 -15.41 14.79 -0.95
C LEU A 403 -16.04 15.66 0.15
N ALA A 404 -15.21 16.14 1.08
CA ALA A 404 -15.58 17.09 2.13
C ALA A 404 -16.09 18.43 1.56
N SER A 405 -15.70 18.78 0.33
CA SER A 405 -16.22 19.90 -0.45
C SER A 405 -17.64 19.66 -1.02
N GLY A 406 -18.19 18.45 -0.89
CA GLY A 406 -19.50 18.03 -1.42
C GLY A 406 -19.46 17.47 -2.84
N ARG A 407 -18.35 17.69 -3.57
CA ARG A 407 -18.09 17.15 -4.90
C ARG A 407 -18.18 15.63 -4.91
N LEU A 408 -18.83 15.07 -5.92
CA LEU A 408 -18.74 13.64 -6.24
C LEU A 408 -17.59 13.39 -7.20
N ILE A 409 -16.86 12.30 -6.99
CA ILE A 409 -15.78 11.85 -7.88
C ILE A 409 -15.92 10.37 -8.18
N GLN A 410 -15.80 10.03 -9.47
CA GLN A 410 -15.88 8.68 -10.00
C GLN A 410 -14.60 8.35 -10.75
N VAL A 411 -13.94 7.27 -10.34
CA VAL A 411 -12.83 6.68 -11.08
C VAL A 411 -13.35 5.56 -12.00
N VAL A 412 -12.92 5.53 -13.26
CA VAL A 412 -13.30 4.48 -14.23
C VAL A 412 -12.08 3.92 -14.96
N ASN A 413 -12.24 2.76 -15.58
CA ASN A 413 -11.21 2.18 -16.45
C ASN A 413 -11.62 2.40 -17.91
N LEU A 414 -10.72 3.02 -18.67
CA LEU A 414 -10.91 3.37 -20.08
C LEU A 414 -10.02 2.50 -20.98
N ARG A 415 -10.47 2.28 -22.22
CA ARG A 415 -9.63 1.88 -23.33
C ARG A 415 -9.47 3.06 -24.29
N VAL A 416 -8.24 3.54 -24.40
CA VAL A 416 -7.87 4.75 -25.15
C VAL A 416 -7.56 4.35 -26.61
N PRO A 417 -8.04 5.07 -27.64
CA PRO A 417 -7.90 4.60 -29.03
C PRO A 417 -6.48 4.67 -29.63
N THR A 418 -5.56 5.50 -29.11
CA THR A 418 -4.21 5.67 -29.69
C THR A 418 -3.20 6.22 -28.68
N PRO A 419 -2.15 5.47 -28.26
CA PRO A 419 -1.98 4.02 -28.46
C PRO A 419 -3.18 3.23 -27.93
N ASP A 420 -3.35 1.99 -28.39
CA ASP A 420 -4.52 1.12 -28.08
C ASP A 420 -4.45 0.52 -26.66
N ASP A 421 -4.41 1.42 -25.69
CA ASP A 421 -3.95 1.24 -24.31
C ASP A 421 -5.11 1.30 -23.30
N ARG A 422 -4.83 1.07 -22.02
CA ARG A 422 -5.82 1.12 -20.93
C ARG A 422 -5.39 2.16 -19.91
N ALA A 423 -6.29 3.09 -19.60
CA ALA A 423 -6.03 4.21 -18.71
C ALA A 423 -7.06 4.30 -17.59
N THR A 424 -6.72 5.03 -16.54
CA THR A 424 -7.66 5.48 -15.52
C THR A 424 -8.32 6.78 -15.97
N GLY A 425 -9.67 6.81 -16.00
CA GLY A 425 -10.48 8.00 -16.24
C GLY A 425 -11.05 8.55 -14.93
N VAL A 426 -11.32 9.86 -14.91
CA VAL A 426 -11.84 10.57 -13.73
C VAL A 426 -13.00 11.46 -14.16
N TYR A 427 -14.16 11.29 -13.52
CA TYR A 427 -15.36 12.10 -13.74
C TYR A 427 -15.80 12.75 -12.42
N THR A 428 -16.25 14.00 -12.48
CA THR A 428 -16.65 14.79 -11.31
C THR A 428 -18.06 15.36 -11.47
N SER A 429 -18.77 15.59 -10.35
CA SER A 429 -20.00 16.35 -10.30
C SER A 429 -19.97 17.30 -9.10
N ASP A 430 -20.35 18.55 -9.34
CA ASP A 430 -20.45 19.63 -8.36
C ASP A 430 -21.93 19.96 -8.03
N ASP A 431 -22.86 19.08 -8.42
CA ASP A 431 -24.32 19.27 -8.33
C ASP A 431 -25.07 17.97 -7.92
N ASP A 432 -24.49 17.24 -6.95
CA ASP A 432 -24.99 15.98 -6.37
C ASP A 432 -25.36 14.91 -7.43
N GLY A 433 -24.63 14.92 -8.56
CA GLY A 433 -24.70 13.93 -9.63
C GLY A 433 -25.66 14.26 -10.76
N ALA A 434 -26.25 15.47 -10.80
CA ALA A 434 -27.17 15.89 -11.85
C ALA A 434 -26.47 16.16 -13.20
N THR A 435 -25.22 16.65 -13.17
CA THR A 435 -24.33 16.75 -14.34
C THR A 435 -22.93 16.25 -14.01
N TRP A 436 -22.21 15.77 -15.02
CA TRP A 436 -20.87 15.19 -14.86
C TRP A 436 -19.88 15.81 -15.85
N VAL A 437 -18.65 16.03 -15.38
CA VAL A 437 -17.54 16.63 -16.13
C VAL A 437 -16.37 15.65 -16.15
N ASP A 438 -15.86 15.37 -17.35
CA ASP A 438 -14.63 14.61 -17.53
C ASP A 438 -13.41 15.44 -17.07
N ARG A 439 -12.64 14.88 -16.15
CA ARG A 439 -11.38 15.45 -15.62
C ARG A 439 -10.17 14.57 -15.96
N THR A 440 -10.34 13.53 -16.79
CA THR A 440 -9.31 12.54 -17.12
C THR A 440 -8.02 13.21 -17.62
N PRO A 441 -6.95 13.24 -16.81
CA PRO A 441 -5.77 14.01 -17.14
C PRO A 441 -4.76 13.15 -17.89
N THR A 442 -4.04 13.74 -18.84
CA THR A 442 -3.00 13.05 -19.61
C THR A 442 -1.85 12.51 -18.73
N ALA A 443 -1.71 13.02 -17.51
CA ALA A 443 -0.74 12.53 -16.52
C ALA A 443 -0.99 11.06 -16.11
N LEU A 444 -2.25 10.63 -15.90
CA LEU A 444 -2.56 9.25 -15.49
C LEU A 444 -2.26 8.22 -16.59
N ALA A 445 -2.19 8.66 -17.85
CA ALA A 445 -1.81 7.83 -19.00
C ALA A 445 -0.29 7.74 -19.24
N SER A 446 0.56 8.29 -18.35
CA SER A 446 2.02 8.23 -18.51
C SER A 446 2.67 6.91 -18.06
N VAL A 447 1.88 5.97 -17.54
CA VAL A 447 2.33 4.65 -17.07
C VAL A 447 1.43 3.59 -17.70
N ASP A 448 2.04 2.70 -18.50
CA ASP A 448 1.39 1.61 -19.23
C ASP A 448 0.49 0.76 -18.31
N GLY A 449 -0.81 0.80 -18.59
CA GLY A 449 -1.81 0.07 -17.84
C GLY A 449 -2.05 0.52 -16.41
N PHE A 450 -1.83 1.79 -16.05
CA PHE A 450 -2.28 2.34 -14.75
C PHE A 450 -3.84 2.30 -14.67
N ILE A 451 -4.40 1.22 -14.11
CA ILE A 451 -5.84 0.92 -14.13
C ILE A 451 -6.37 0.26 -12.85
N GLU A 452 -7.70 0.13 -12.79
CA GLU A 452 -8.49 -0.44 -11.70
C GLU A 452 -8.23 0.28 -10.37
N ALA A 453 -7.92 1.57 -10.54
CA ALA A 453 -7.54 2.50 -9.51
C ALA A 453 -8.69 2.80 -8.55
N ASN A 454 -8.32 3.24 -7.35
CA ASN A 454 -9.18 3.68 -6.27
C ASN A 454 -8.53 4.92 -5.69
N LEU A 455 -9.30 5.95 -5.37
CA LEU A 455 -8.80 7.09 -4.59
C LEU A 455 -9.39 7.09 -3.19
N THR A 456 -8.87 7.96 -2.33
CA THR A 456 -9.61 8.49 -1.18
C THR A 456 -9.13 9.90 -0.84
N GLU A 457 -9.99 10.69 -0.20
CA GLU A 457 -9.65 12.00 0.36
C GLU A 457 -8.99 11.84 1.74
N TYR A 458 -7.75 12.31 1.91
CA TYR A 458 -7.01 12.22 3.19
C TYR A 458 -6.95 13.57 3.93
N ALA A 459 -7.13 14.68 3.21
CA ALA A 459 -7.37 16.01 3.74
C ALA A 459 -8.29 16.75 2.75
N PRO A 460 -9.00 17.82 3.14
CA PRO A 460 -10.00 18.46 2.27
C PRO A 460 -9.45 18.85 0.89
N ASP A 461 -10.06 18.32 -0.17
CA ASP A 461 -9.66 18.43 -1.57
C ASP A 461 -8.26 17.85 -1.92
N GLU A 462 -7.57 17.17 -0.99
CA GLU A 462 -6.33 16.41 -1.21
C GLU A 462 -6.59 14.90 -1.31
N LEU A 463 -6.30 14.31 -2.47
CA LEU A 463 -6.67 12.94 -2.82
C LEU A 463 -5.44 12.07 -3.08
N LEU A 464 -5.45 10.84 -2.52
CA LEU A 464 -4.49 9.78 -2.86
C LEU A 464 -5.17 8.72 -3.73
N MET A 465 -4.73 8.57 -4.98
CA MET A 465 -5.14 7.49 -5.87
C MET A 465 -4.11 6.37 -5.88
N ILE A 466 -4.55 5.12 -5.72
CA ILE A 466 -3.76 3.89 -5.78
C ILE A 466 -4.28 3.01 -6.92
N ALA A 467 -3.38 2.48 -7.75
CA ALA A 467 -3.71 1.62 -8.89
C ALA A 467 -2.77 0.42 -9.05
N ARG A 468 -3.16 -0.52 -9.90
CA ARG A 468 -2.25 -1.55 -10.43
C ARG A 468 -1.71 -1.15 -11.80
N THR A 469 -0.61 -1.79 -12.20
CA THR A 469 -0.14 -1.78 -13.61
C THR A 469 -0.25 -3.17 -14.24
N ILE A 470 -0.19 -3.21 -15.57
CA ILE A 470 -0.34 -4.43 -16.39
C ILE A 470 0.97 -4.79 -17.09
N ALA A 471 1.82 -3.79 -17.36
CA ALA A 471 3.14 -3.95 -17.95
C ALA A 471 4.27 -3.63 -16.97
N GLY A 472 5.50 -4.00 -17.34
CA GLY A 472 6.69 -3.82 -16.52
C GLY A 472 6.73 -4.77 -15.31
N PRO A 473 7.38 -4.39 -14.19
CA PRO A 473 7.38 -5.18 -12.97
C PRO A 473 5.99 -5.12 -12.30
N THR A 474 5.14 -6.10 -12.61
CA THR A 474 3.77 -6.29 -12.09
C THR A 474 3.74 -6.74 -10.61
N ALA A 475 4.60 -6.12 -9.80
CA ALA A 475 5.01 -6.56 -8.49
C ALA A 475 4.71 -5.53 -7.39
N PHE A 476 4.23 -4.34 -7.75
CA PHE A 476 4.00 -3.22 -6.83
C PHE A 476 2.76 -2.41 -7.24
N LEU A 477 2.14 -1.73 -6.27
CA LEU A 477 1.14 -0.68 -6.51
C LEU A 477 1.80 0.61 -7.01
N TRP A 478 1.01 1.45 -7.67
CA TRP A 478 1.39 2.80 -8.11
C TRP A 478 0.42 3.82 -7.52
N GLU A 479 0.93 5.02 -7.22
CA GLU A 479 0.13 6.13 -6.68
C GLU A 479 0.12 7.36 -7.60
N SER A 480 -0.92 8.17 -7.50
CA SER A 480 -1.02 9.53 -8.05
C SER A 480 -1.81 10.40 -7.07
N ARG A 481 -1.57 11.72 -7.05
CA ARG A 481 -2.17 12.64 -6.08
C ARG A 481 -2.81 13.85 -6.76
N SER A 482 -3.93 14.31 -6.20
CA SER A 482 -4.56 15.61 -6.50
C SER A 482 -4.52 16.48 -5.25
N LEU A 483 -4.42 17.80 -5.45
CA LEU A 483 -4.43 18.84 -4.39
C LEU A 483 -5.51 19.90 -4.69
N ASP A 484 -6.52 19.52 -5.46
CA ASP A 484 -7.54 20.39 -6.06
C ASP A 484 -8.87 19.64 -6.31
N GLY A 485 -9.23 18.71 -5.44
CA GLY A 485 -10.52 18.01 -5.49
C GLY A 485 -10.70 17.13 -6.73
N GLY A 486 -9.58 16.62 -7.28
CA GLY A 486 -9.54 15.76 -8.46
C GLY A 486 -9.49 16.47 -9.81
N ASP A 487 -9.35 17.80 -9.84
CA ASP A 487 -9.25 18.59 -11.08
C ASP A 487 -7.91 18.38 -11.83
N THR A 488 -6.80 18.22 -11.12
CA THR A 488 -5.50 17.83 -11.69
C THR A 488 -4.81 16.75 -10.86
N TRP A 489 -3.94 15.96 -11.51
CA TRP A 489 -3.30 14.80 -10.91
C TRP A 489 -1.81 14.74 -11.24
N SER A 490 -1.00 14.29 -10.29
CA SER A 490 0.42 14.05 -10.48
C SER A 490 0.68 12.92 -11.50
N THR A 491 1.83 12.97 -12.17
CA THR A 491 2.41 11.80 -12.84
C THR A 491 2.43 10.61 -11.88
N PRO A 492 1.90 9.43 -12.25
CA PRO A 492 1.92 8.28 -11.36
C PRO A 492 3.33 7.80 -11.00
N THR A 493 3.52 7.46 -9.73
CA THR A 493 4.80 7.01 -9.16
C THR A 493 4.67 5.64 -8.52
N LYS A 494 5.72 4.81 -8.62
CA LYS A 494 5.76 3.45 -8.07
C LYS A 494 5.87 3.50 -6.54
N THR A 495 4.98 2.80 -5.83
CA THR A 495 5.05 2.65 -4.37
C THR A 495 6.07 1.59 -3.93
N ASN A 496 6.26 1.45 -2.62
CA ASN A 496 6.97 0.32 -2.01
C ASN A 496 6.07 -0.89 -1.69
N VAL A 497 4.74 -0.80 -1.87
CA VAL A 497 3.80 -1.86 -1.48
C VAL A 497 3.75 -2.94 -2.58
N PRO A 498 4.12 -4.20 -2.28
CA PRO A 498 4.09 -5.27 -3.27
C PRO A 498 2.65 -5.72 -3.60
N GLN A 499 2.42 -6.15 -4.84
CA GLN A 499 1.08 -6.51 -5.33
C GLN A 499 1.12 -7.42 -6.57
N PRO A 500 0.36 -8.54 -6.61
CA PRO A 500 0.34 -9.52 -7.71
C PRO A 500 -0.56 -9.07 -8.89
N GLY A 501 -0.29 -7.89 -9.47
CA GLY A 501 -0.98 -7.36 -10.64
C GLY A 501 -2.52 -7.29 -10.49
N SER A 502 -2.99 -6.90 -9.31
CA SER A 502 -4.41 -6.93 -8.89
C SER A 502 -4.85 -5.58 -8.30
N PRO A 503 -6.13 -5.23 -8.29
CA PRO A 503 -6.61 -4.04 -7.59
C PRO A 503 -6.48 -4.17 -6.07
N ALA A 504 -6.07 -3.07 -5.44
CA ALA A 504 -6.20 -2.84 -4.02
C ALA A 504 -7.49 -2.07 -3.71
N PHE A 505 -7.71 -1.78 -2.43
CA PHE A 505 -8.68 -0.79 -1.97
C PHE A 505 -8.00 0.22 -1.04
N VAL A 506 -8.25 1.51 -1.22
CA VAL A 506 -7.72 2.58 -0.35
C VAL A 506 -8.89 3.43 0.14
N THR A 507 -8.91 3.76 1.43
CA THR A 507 -9.98 4.56 2.04
C THR A 507 -9.50 5.21 3.35
N THR A 508 -9.91 6.44 3.62
CA THR A 508 -9.64 7.09 4.91
C THR A 508 -10.53 6.48 6.01
N SER A 509 -9.91 6.12 7.13
CA SER A 509 -10.57 5.49 8.28
C SER A 509 -11.30 6.53 9.16
N PRO A 510 -12.14 6.09 10.12
CA PRO A 510 -12.79 6.99 11.07
C PRO A 510 -11.85 7.80 11.99
N SER A 511 -10.54 7.52 12.01
CA SER A 511 -9.54 8.33 12.73
C SER A 511 -8.90 9.42 11.86
N GLY A 512 -9.09 9.37 10.53
CA GLY A 512 -8.36 10.19 9.55
C GLY A 512 -7.08 9.53 9.00
N ALA A 513 -6.75 8.31 9.41
CA ALA A 513 -5.63 7.55 8.84
C ALA A 513 -6.00 6.88 7.51
N ILE A 514 -5.05 6.67 6.60
CA ILE A 514 -5.32 5.99 5.31
C ILE A 514 -5.20 4.48 5.49
N LEU A 515 -6.30 3.73 5.27
CA LEU A 515 -6.32 2.27 5.20
C LEU A 515 -6.08 1.81 3.76
N LEU A 516 -5.19 0.84 3.58
CA LEU A 516 -4.92 0.14 2.31
C LEU A 516 -5.12 -1.36 2.48
N ILE A 517 -6.04 -1.94 1.71
CA ILE A 517 -6.23 -3.39 1.60
C ILE A 517 -5.57 -3.92 0.33
N THR A 518 -4.65 -4.87 0.47
CA THR A 518 -4.06 -5.62 -0.64
C THR A 518 -4.54 -7.07 -0.64
N ASN A 519 -4.53 -7.69 -1.83
CA ASN A 519 -4.87 -9.11 -2.00
C ASN A 519 -3.63 -9.94 -2.39
N GLY A 520 -2.52 -9.60 -1.75
CA GLY A 520 -1.20 -10.23 -1.82
C GLY A 520 -0.20 -9.41 -1.00
N ASP A 521 0.94 -10.00 -0.67
CA ASP A 521 2.01 -9.38 0.14
C ASP A 521 3.42 -9.64 -0.40
N THR A 522 3.57 -10.43 -1.47
CA THR A 522 4.83 -10.62 -2.19
C THR A 522 4.71 -10.35 -3.70
N PRO A 523 5.82 -10.14 -4.42
CA PRO A 523 5.85 -10.03 -5.89
C PRO A 523 5.40 -11.28 -6.66
N GLU A 524 5.47 -12.45 -6.04
CA GLU A 524 5.02 -13.70 -6.64
C GLU A 524 3.49 -13.67 -6.83
N ALA A 525 2.99 -14.17 -7.98
CA ALA A 525 1.63 -13.88 -8.45
C ALA A 525 0.48 -14.56 -7.66
N THR A 526 0.72 -15.01 -6.43
CA THR A 526 -0.27 -15.67 -5.57
C THR A 526 -1.16 -14.65 -4.86
N ARG A 527 -2.38 -14.47 -5.39
CA ARG A 527 -3.45 -13.66 -4.78
C ARG A 527 -4.08 -14.32 -3.53
N THR A 528 -3.31 -15.07 -2.76
CA THR A 528 -3.74 -16.00 -1.70
C THR A 528 -3.96 -15.35 -0.35
N ILE A 529 -3.60 -14.08 -0.17
CA ILE A 529 -3.63 -13.39 1.12
C ILE A 529 -4.45 -12.12 0.98
N LEU A 530 -5.43 -11.91 1.86
CA LEU A 530 -6.10 -10.63 2.04
C LEU A 530 -5.48 -9.95 3.25
N ALA A 531 -5.00 -8.70 3.13
CA ALA A 531 -4.26 -8.03 4.19
C ALA A 531 -4.47 -6.51 4.18
N SER A 532 -4.31 -5.88 5.35
CA SER A 532 -4.35 -4.43 5.56
C SER A 532 -2.98 -3.86 5.88
N ARG A 533 -2.80 -2.58 5.55
CA ARG A 533 -1.75 -1.67 6.08
C ARG A 533 -2.41 -0.32 6.35
N ILE A 534 -1.84 0.47 7.26
CA ILE A 534 -2.33 1.82 7.57
C ILE A 534 -1.22 2.86 7.40
N SER A 535 -1.59 4.10 7.11
CA SER A 535 -0.67 5.23 7.05
C SER A 535 -1.23 6.41 7.84
N TYR A 536 -0.37 7.00 8.68
CA TYR A 536 -0.64 8.23 9.44
C TYR A 536 0.10 9.45 8.87
N ASP A 537 0.75 9.30 7.71
CA ASP A 537 1.61 10.31 7.07
C ASP A 537 1.26 10.57 5.60
N GLU A 538 -0.05 10.52 5.30
CA GLU A 538 -0.65 10.75 3.98
C GLU A 538 -0.22 9.70 2.92
N GLY A 539 0.04 8.46 3.33
CA GLY A 539 0.39 7.33 2.46
C GLY A 539 1.88 7.20 2.15
N ARG A 540 2.76 7.98 2.78
CA ARG A 540 4.21 7.98 2.52
C ARG A 540 4.91 6.77 3.14
N THR A 541 4.46 6.34 4.32
CA THR A 541 4.85 5.09 4.97
C THR A 541 3.62 4.25 5.33
N TRP A 542 3.83 2.94 5.45
CA TRP A 542 2.79 1.95 5.67
C TRP A 542 3.15 1.05 6.86
N GLU A 543 2.35 1.14 7.91
CA GLU A 543 2.52 0.42 9.18
C GLU A 543 1.34 -0.53 9.45
N ASN A 544 1.30 -1.15 10.64
CA ASN A 544 0.27 -2.11 11.08
C ASN A 544 -0.14 -3.13 10.01
N TYR A 545 0.83 -3.83 9.41
CA TYR A 545 0.52 -4.94 8.51
C TYR A 545 -0.25 -6.03 9.26
N LYS A 546 -1.51 -6.26 8.88
CA LYS A 546 -2.32 -7.37 9.40
C LYS A 546 -2.84 -8.22 8.25
N GLN A 547 -2.55 -9.50 8.30
CA GLN A 547 -3.22 -10.50 7.47
C GLN A 547 -4.67 -10.66 7.96
N ILE A 548 -5.64 -10.44 7.08
CA ILE A 548 -7.08 -10.57 7.34
C ILE A 548 -7.51 -12.02 7.11
N GLU A 549 -7.19 -12.59 5.94
CA GLU A 549 -7.46 -14.00 5.62
C GLU A 549 -6.34 -14.61 4.76
N TYR A 550 -6.09 -15.91 4.93
CA TYR A 550 -5.29 -16.74 4.04
C TYR A 550 -6.20 -17.73 3.28
N LEU A 551 -6.24 -17.63 1.95
CA LEU A 551 -7.25 -18.25 1.09
C LEU A 551 -6.75 -19.45 0.26
N SER A 552 -5.47 -19.80 0.35
CA SER A 552 -4.86 -20.90 -0.44
C SER A 552 -5.64 -22.23 -0.31
N PRO A 553 -5.89 -22.97 -1.41
CA PRO A 553 -5.40 -22.78 -2.79
C PRO A 553 -6.26 -21.82 -3.64
N THR A 554 -7.28 -21.16 -3.05
CA THR A 554 -8.08 -20.14 -3.72
C THR A 554 -7.40 -18.75 -3.62
N ARG A 555 -8.12 -17.66 -3.90
CA ARG A 555 -7.56 -16.31 -4.01
C ARG A 555 -8.58 -15.24 -3.63
N ALA A 556 -8.15 -14.15 -3.02
CA ALA A 556 -8.96 -12.93 -2.93
C ALA A 556 -8.74 -12.05 -4.17
N SER A 557 -9.72 -11.24 -4.56
CA SER A 557 -9.60 -10.20 -5.59
C SER A 557 -10.68 -9.13 -5.42
N TYR A 558 -10.40 -7.91 -5.88
CA TYR A 558 -11.30 -6.75 -5.76
C TYR A 558 -11.82 -6.52 -4.33
N PRO A 559 -10.92 -6.26 -3.36
CA PRO A 559 -11.34 -5.82 -2.04
C PRO A 559 -12.13 -4.51 -2.11
N VAL A 560 -13.05 -4.34 -1.17
CA VAL A 560 -13.77 -3.11 -0.83
C VAL A 560 -13.88 -3.05 0.69
N VAL A 561 -13.68 -1.88 1.29
CA VAL A 561 -13.96 -1.65 2.72
C VAL A 561 -14.91 -0.48 2.85
N ARG A 562 -15.93 -0.61 3.70
CA ARG A 562 -16.82 0.47 4.08
C ARG A 562 -16.96 0.49 5.60
N PHE A 563 -16.82 1.67 6.19
CA PHE A 563 -17.05 1.88 7.62
C PHE A 563 -18.52 2.28 7.84
N THR A 564 -19.05 1.84 8.98
CA THR A 564 -20.48 1.86 9.34
C THR A 564 -20.61 2.01 10.86
N SER A 565 -21.81 2.27 11.38
CA SER A 565 -22.03 2.48 12.82
C SER A 565 -21.71 1.24 13.68
N ASP A 566 -21.75 0.03 13.11
CA ASP A 566 -21.45 -1.23 13.80
C ASP A 566 -20.01 -1.76 13.58
N GLY A 567 -19.23 -1.17 12.67
CA GLY A 567 -17.84 -1.57 12.42
C GLY A 567 -17.32 -1.25 11.02
N ALA A 568 -16.49 -2.17 10.49
CA ALA A 568 -15.94 -2.14 9.15
C ALA A 568 -16.33 -3.41 8.38
N HIS A 569 -16.96 -3.24 7.22
CA HIS A 569 -17.39 -4.33 6.34
C HIS A 569 -16.47 -4.44 5.15
N ILE A 570 -15.87 -5.61 4.97
CA ILE A 570 -14.96 -5.94 3.89
C ILE A 570 -15.67 -6.86 2.90
N LEU A 571 -15.75 -6.45 1.64
CA LEU A 571 -16.17 -7.32 0.53
C LEU A 571 -14.96 -7.73 -0.30
N TYR A 572 -14.98 -8.94 -0.84
CA TYR A 572 -13.98 -9.42 -1.80
C TYR A 572 -14.54 -10.60 -2.60
N SER A 573 -14.03 -10.82 -3.81
CA SER A 573 -14.32 -12.04 -4.56
C SER A 573 -13.33 -13.14 -4.19
N ALA A 574 -13.86 -14.30 -3.80
CA ALA A 574 -13.11 -15.54 -3.56
C ALA A 574 -13.68 -16.65 -4.45
N PRO A 575 -12.90 -17.27 -5.37
CA PRO A 575 -13.45 -18.24 -6.29
C PRO A 575 -13.21 -19.69 -5.82
N VAL A 576 -14.25 -20.34 -5.31
CA VAL A 576 -14.31 -21.79 -5.07
C VAL A 576 -14.82 -22.51 -6.34
N GLY A 577 -14.21 -22.17 -7.48
CA GLY A 577 -14.69 -22.51 -8.82
C GLY A 577 -14.80 -21.25 -9.68
N SER A 578 -16.01 -20.73 -9.84
CA SER A 578 -16.29 -19.40 -10.42
C SER A 578 -16.20 -18.30 -9.36
N LYS A 579 -16.39 -17.02 -9.72
CA LYS A 579 -16.34 -15.92 -8.75
C LYS A 579 -17.54 -15.96 -7.80
N GLU A 580 -17.28 -16.17 -6.52
CA GLU A 580 -18.23 -15.93 -5.43
C GLU A 580 -17.99 -14.55 -4.83
N ALA A 581 -18.94 -14.07 -4.02
CA ALA A 581 -18.81 -12.84 -3.25
C ALA A 581 -18.82 -13.13 -1.74
N SER A 582 -17.74 -12.74 -1.07
CA SER A 582 -17.54 -12.91 0.37
C SER A 582 -17.61 -11.59 1.12
N HIS A 583 -18.12 -11.63 2.35
CA HIS A 583 -18.20 -10.51 3.29
C HIS A 583 -17.56 -10.89 4.63
N LEU A 584 -16.88 -9.93 5.24
CA LEU A 584 -16.35 -10.03 6.60
C LEU A 584 -16.63 -8.72 7.35
N ALA A 585 -17.17 -8.82 8.57
CA ALA A 585 -17.27 -7.69 9.50
C ALA A 585 -16.14 -7.73 10.53
N LEU A 586 -15.50 -6.60 10.78
CA LEU A 586 -14.48 -6.39 11.82
C LEU A 586 -14.82 -5.13 12.64
N PRO A 587 -14.30 -4.98 13.88
CA PRO A 587 -14.28 -3.70 14.57
C PRO A 587 -13.58 -2.62 13.74
N ALA A 588 -14.09 -1.39 13.74
CA ALA A 588 -13.52 -0.31 12.93
C ALA A 588 -12.07 0.05 13.34
N ASP A 589 -11.74 -0.12 14.62
CA ASP A 589 -10.39 0.08 15.19
C ASP A 589 -9.45 -1.13 14.98
N TRP A 590 -9.91 -2.23 14.39
CA TRP A 590 -9.11 -3.44 14.21
C TRP A 590 -7.85 -3.22 13.35
N PHE A 591 -7.88 -2.27 12.40
CA PHE A 591 -6.73 -1.93 11.56
C PHE A 591 -5.69 -1.07 12.29
N GLU A 592 -6.13 -0.26 13.27
CA GLU A 592 -5.31 0.75 13.94
C GLU A 592 -4.74 0.22 15.26
N THR A 593 -5.49 -0.64 15.93
CA THR A 593 -5.08 -1.35 17.15
C THR A 593 -3.82 -2.17 16.90
N VAL A 594 -2.69 -1.68 17.42
CA VAL A 594 -1.52 -2.52 17.64
C VAL A 594 -1.94 -3.61 18.63
N GLU A 595 -2.19 -4.81 18.12
CA GLU A 595 -2.53 -5.94 18.97
C GLU A 595 -1.37 -6.20 19.92
N SER A 596 -1.63 -6.06 21.23
CA SER A 596 -0.72 -6.51 22.27
C SER A 596 -0.75 -8.04 22.37
N TYR A 597 -0.41 -8.72 21.26
CA TYR A 597 0.35 -9.96 21.36
C TYR A 597 1.52 -9.69 22.31
N PRO A 598 1.86 -10.63 23.22
CA PRO A 598 3.04 -10.47 24.07
C PRO A 598 4.35 -10.37 23.26
N TYR A 599 4.29 -10.72 21.97
CA TYR A 599 5.32 -10.52 20.96
C TYR A 599 5.33 -9.10 20.39
N ALA A 600 5.61 -8.10 21.24
CA ALA A 600 6.20 -6.87 20.72
C ALA A 600 7.56 -7.23 20.10
N PRO A 601 7.85 -6.89 18.82
CA PRO A 601 9.10 -7.26 18.16
C PRO A 601 10.26 -6.38 18.64
N THR A 602 10.68 -6.59 19.88
CA THR A 602 11.79 -5.89 20.53
C THR A 602 12.78 -6.84 21.21
N THR A 603 13.01 -8.01 20.61
CA THR A 603 14.36 -8.60 20.73
C THR A 603 15.30 -7.77 19.86
N ILE A 604 15.99 -6.84 20.51
CA ILE A 604 17.17 -6.19 19.95
C ILE A 604 18.36 -7.09 20.24
N ALA A 605 19.17 -7.41 19.22
CA ALA A 605 20.51 -7.92 19.44
C ALA A 605 21.54 -6.96 18.85
N HIS A 606 22.67 -6.80 19.56
CA HIS A 606 23.76 -5.95 19.12
C HIS A 606 24.78 -6.79 18.35
N ILE A 607 25.02 -6.46 17.07
CA ILE A 607 26.11 -7.04 16.26
C ILE A 607 27.05 -5.93 15.82
N ASP A 608 28.35 -6.08 16.11
CA ASP A 608 29.43 -5.16 15.73
C ASP A 608 29.19 -3.67 16.08
N GLY A 609 28.29 -3.38 17.01
CA GLY A 609 27.90 -2.04 17.45
C GLY A 609 26.57 -1.50 16.90
N ALA A 610 25.82 -2.29 16.14
CA ALA A 610 24.51 -1.92 15.58
C ALA A 610 23.35 -2.74 16.19
N ASP A 611 22.19 -2.08 16.34
CA ASP A 611 20.96 -2.67 16.90
C ASP A 611 20.13 -3.32 15.79
N VAL A 612 19.99 -4.65 15.83
CA VAL A 612 19.21 -5.42 14.86
C VAL A 612 17.91 -5.92 15.50
N THR A 613 16.79 -5.62 14.85
CA THR A 613 15.44 -6.05 15.24
C THR A 613 14.92 -7.09 14.24
N PHE A 614 14.24 -8.14 14.74
CA PHE A 614 13.53 -9.10 13.89
C PHE A 614 12.06 -8.72 13.74
N LEU A 615 11.54 -8.84 12.51
CA LEU A 615 10.12 -8.78 12.19
C LEU A 615 9.70 -10.14 11.60
N THR A 616 8.97 -10.94 12.38
CA THR A 616 8.35 -12.18 11.89
C THR A 616 7.27 -11.83 10.86
N VAL A 617 7.46 -12.28 9.61
CA VAL A 617 6.44 -12.18 8.56
C VAL A 617 5.59 -13.45 8.57
N SER A 618 4.32 -13.32 8.19
CA SER A 618 3.31 -14.38 8.31
C SER A 618 3.66 -15.68 7.59
N GLY A 619 3.19 -16.79 8.15
CA GLY A 619 3.54 -18.13 7.69
C GLY A 619 2.84 -18.55 6.40
N GLY A 620 3.58 -18.61 5.30
CA GLY A 620 3.11 -19.21 4.05
C GLY A 620 3.16 -20.75 4.10
N GLN A 621 2.05 -21.42 3.76
CA GLN A 621 2.00 -22.87 3.56
C GLN A 621 2.77 -23.28 2.28
N GLY A 622 4.09 -23.36 2.38
CA GLY A 622 4.94 -24.04 1.40
C GLY A 622 4.66 -25.55 1.43
N THR A 623 4.07 -26.09 0.36
CA THR A 623 3.66 -27.50 0.32
C THR A 623 4.85 -28.46 0.32
N VAL A 624 5.05 -29.17 1.43
CA VAL A 624 5.79 -30.44 1.45
C VAL A 624 4.84 -31.52 1.97
N ALA A 625 4.30 -32.32 1.05
CA ALA A 625 3.33 -33.36 1.39
C ALA A 625 4.01 -34.60 1.99
N THR A 626 3.62 -35.00 3.20
CA THR A 626 3.57 -36.42 3.62
C THR A 626 2.81 -36.59 4.93
N ALA A 627 2.07 -37.69 5.06
CA ALA A 627 1.54 -38.15 6.35
C ALA A 627 2.71 -38.59 7.27
N PRO A 628 2.56 -38.53 8.61
CA PRO A 628 3.66 -38.79 9.54
C PRO A 628 4.15 -40.24 9.44
N ARG A 629 5.43 -40.42 9.08
CA ARG A 629 6.16 -41.67 9.31
C ARG A 629 6.80 -41.62 10.69
N VAL A 630 6.42 -42.56 11.56
CA VAL A 630 7.16 -42.87 12.78
C VAL A 630 8.13 -44.02 12.47
N THR A 631 9.39 -43.86 12.82
CA THR A 631 10.44 -44.88 12.70
C THR A 631 11.17 -45.01 14.03
N LEU A 632 11.41 -46.23 14.49
CA LEU A 632 12.10 -46.54 15.73
C LEU A 632 13.33 -47.39 15.39
N ASP A 633 14.52 -46.96 15.80
CA ASP A 633 15.82 -47.62 15.53
C ASP A 633 16.09 -48.00 14.04
N GLY A 634 15.43 -47.29 13.11
CA GLY A 634 15.54 -47.49 11.66
C GLY A 634 14.40 -48.29 11.04
N ASP A 635 13.62 -49.03 11.83
CA ASP A 635 12.43 -49.74 11.37
C ASP A 635 11.17 -48.86 11.41
N PRO A 636 10.26 -48.95 10.42
CA PRO A 636 9.01 -48.18 10.41
C PRO A 636 7.98 -48.77 11.39
N VAL A 637 7.45 -47.93 12.28
CA VAL A 637 6.44 -48.34 13.27
C VAL A 637 5.07 -47.80 12.88
N THR A 638 4.18 -48.71 12.50
CA THR A 638 2.78 -48.40 12.21
C THR A 638 1.99 -48.25 13.51
N ALA A 639 1.54 -47.02 13.82
CA ALA A 639 0.54 -46.80 14.87
C ALA A 639 -0.86 -47.04 14.29
N THR A 640 -1.64 -47.92 14.93
CA THR A 640 -3.02 -48.26 14.55
C THR A 640 -3.94 -47.95 15.71
N ASP A 641 -5.15 -47.42 15.44
CA ASP A 641 -6.20 -47.13 16.42
C ASP A 641 -5.75 -46.34 17.67
N GLY A 642 -4.73 -45.49 17.49
CA GLY A 642 -4.14 -44.75 18.60
C GLY A 642 -3.49 -45.65 19.66
N ARG A 643 -2.83 -46.75 19.28
CA ARG A 643 -1.99 -47.53 20.22
C ARG A 643 -0.65 -47.88 19.63
N TYR A 644 0.34 -47.99 20.51
CA TYR A 644 1.64 -48.60 20.21
C TYR A 644 2.11 -49.46 21.39
N THR A 645 2.94 -50.45 21.08
CA THR A 645 3.47 -51.42 22.02
C THR A 645 4.98 -51.23 22.12
N LEU A 646 5.51 -51.09 23.33
CA LEU A 646 6.94 -50.94 23.57
C LEU A 646 7.36 -51.89 24.71
N GLY A 647 8.19 -52.88 24.39
CA GLY A 647 8.49 -53.98 25.32
C GLY A 647 7.22 -54.73 25.74
N SER A 648 6.99 -54.85 27.05
CA SER A 648 5.81 -55.49 27.64
C SER A 648 4.66 -54.51 27.98
N GLY A 649 4.74 -53.25 27.52
CA GLY A 649 3.72 -52.21 27.75
C GLY A 649 2.92 -51.85 26.50
N THR A 650 1.67 -51.41 26.69
CA THR A 650 0.80 -50.86 25.64
C THR A 650 0.34 -49.46 26.01
N HIS A 651 0.63 -48.48 25.16
CA HIS A 651 0.31 -47.07 25.37
C HIS A 651 -0.87 -46.65 24.48
N THR A 652 -1.68 -45.67 24.90
CA THR A 652 -2.89 -45.26 24.18
C THR A 652 -2.93 -43.74 23.92
N LEU A 653 -2.95 -43.40 22.63
CA LEU A 653 -3.21 -42.10 21.99
C LEU A 653 -4.74 -41.96 21.80
N ALA A 654 -5.40 -40.93 22.34
CA ALA A 654 -6.85 -40.71 22.13
C ALA A 654 -7.18 -39.34 21.49
N TRP A 655 -7.70 -39.32 20.25
CA TRP A 655 -8.34 -38.14 19.64
C TRP A 655 -9.87 -38.26 19.68
N SER A 656 -10.56 -37.20 20.13
CA SER A 656 -12.01 -37.14 20.08
C SER A 656 -12.47 -36.87 18.65
N ALA A 657 -13.42 -37.67 18.16
CA ALA A 657 -13.85 -37.64 16.76
C ALA A 657 -15.43 -37.16 16.56
N ILE A 658 -16.48 -35.29 15.66
CA ILE A 658 -17.81 -34.62 15.28
C ILE A 658 -17.89 -34.53 13.75
N ASP A 659 -19.11 -34.57 13.20
CA ASP A 659 -19.37 -34.74 11.77
C ASP A 659 -20.52 -33.83 11.28
N SER A 660 -20.66 -33.77 9.95
CA SER A 660 -21.71 -33.16 9.11
C SER A 660 -21.66 -31.63 8.94
N GLY A 661 -21.65 -31.08 7.71
CA GLY A 661 -21.70 -31.74 6.39
C GLY A 661 -21.02 -30.95 5.26
N SER A 662 -20.90 -31.59 4.08
CA SER A 662 -20.06 -31.16 2.93
C SER A 662 -18.62 -30.79 3.35
N ARG A 663 -17.88 -31.71 3.98
CA ARG A 663 -17.10 -32.83 3.38
C ARG A 663 -15.89 -32.34 2.57
N GLU A 664 -14.66 -32.75 2.85
CA GLU A 664 -14.07 -33.60 3.92
C GLU A 664 -12.70 -32.98 4.25
N GLU A 665 -12.11 -33.07 5.45
CA GLU A 665 -12.26 -34.04 6.56
C GLU A 665 -12.58 -33.34 7.91
N VAL A 666 -12.73 -34.10 9.00
CA VAL A 666 -12.92 -33.56 10.38
C VAL A 666 -12.13 -34.37 11.42
N TRP A 667 -11.98 -33.78 12.62
CA TRP A 667 -11.60 -34.33 13.94
C TRP A 667 -10.21 -33.92 14.48
N ARG A 668 -9.92 -34.21 15.77
CA ARG A 668 -8.93 -33.45 16.58
C ARG A 668 -8.12 -34.23 17.62
N SER A 669 -6.80 -33.97 17.63
CA SER A 669 -5.86 -33.92 18.79
C SER A 669 -5.74 -35.13 19.74
N VAL A 670 -4.51 -35.63 19.93
CA VAL A 670 -4.15 -36.67 20.92
C VAL A 670 -3.22 -36.15 22.01
N GLU A 671 -3.42 -36.67 23.22
CA GLU A 671 -2.48 -36.66 24.35
C GLU A 671 -2.09 -38.11 24.74
N VAL A 672 -0.91 -38.32 25.33
CA VAL A 672 -0.51 -39.58 26.00
C VAL A 672 0.24 -39.31 27.31
N THR A 673 -0.45 -39.49 28.43
CA THR A 673 0.16 -39.93 29.70
C THR A 673 0.27 -41.47 29.68
N ASN A 674 1.20 -42.15 30.33
CA ASN A 674 2.15 -41.78 31.39
C ASN A 674 3.43 -42.62 31.24
#